data_AF-A0A8T6LF40-F1
#
_entry.id   AF-A0A8T6LF40-F1
#
_cell.length_a   1.000
_cell.length_b   1.000
_cell.length_c   1.000
_cell.angle_alpha   90.00
_cell.angle_beta   90.00
_cell.angle_gamma   90.00
#
_symmetry.space_group_name_H-M   'P 1'
#
loop_
_entity.id
_entity.type
_entity.pdbx_description
1 polymer ?
#
loop_
_entity_poly.entity_id
_entity_poly.type
_entity_poly.pdbx_seq_one_letter_code
_entity_poly.pdbx_strand_id
1 'polypeptide(L)'
;MLVHDNDRIRAKKRLYMTATPRLYTESAKTKAARHSIDVYSMDDPETYGPEFHRLRFSTAVEKDLLSDYKVVILAMSEQGVNETLHRYLSNGGSEVNINDATKIVGCWRALQNPERKSPDDDSITPITRAIAFTNTIKSSENLVNHWNGIIDSAVENMPEDQFPENFKCETAHVDGKKNALERKRLIEWLKGDTEGVCRILSNARCLSEGIDVPALDAVLFMTPRNSHVDIVQAVGRVMRKAPGKEYGYIVLPVAIPPDVDPVEALNDNKRFAAVWGVLRALRSHDDRLNAEINKIDINNEPTEIIIFDDGDGDHAENGEGTLDPEQLRMPVGISAEAIYAKIVEKCGDRKYWESWAKDVADIFKRLVGRIENLLDNPDNQALQMWFDDFHTELKETINDSITRESAIDMMAQHIITRPVFEALFENYDFASGNPVANALNKLQNDFSEFGLENETRDLEGFYESVQNRARGLDNSEARQRVLLELYEKFFVTALKKEVERLGIVYTPIEVVDFILHSANEVLQDEFGRSLSDEGVHVLDPFTGTGIFLTRLLQSNIIQDADLERKYSEELHANEIVLLAYYIATVNIEETFRGRRGEDSNYEPFNGIVLTDTFNLNKKDDPTLFPKEWLPDNNERAERQQKFPIQVILGNPPWSAGQRSAADDNPNVEYLELEERIRETYVEYSTMTNKNTLYDTYKMAIRWASDRIEKQGVIAFVTNGSWIEGNADSGIRACLAEEFSSVQVLHLRGNARTSGERRRAEAGNVFGSGSRTPVAITLFVKNPEATHEGCKIEYRDIGDYLTREEKLETLHEKEAISGFTDWQTITPDKHYDWIEQRSEAFAQFYPIGSKEAKAGKANNTIFELFSNGFKTGRDAYIYNFSPDACADNAEQMTQNYLTALSELEKNPELTIEQLIQRHNSNIKWDRELTNNLKRMKKTEFDKSYIQKVLYRPFVATNGYADYTFVQMKYQMDRIFVEGTIGNLAICIPGIGSKKPFSAIMTSTMPDLGFNEACQCFPQYRYQKPTDTSKTAGLFEESDEELECIDNISDTALQAFRDHYRFYDINKDDIFDYVYGILHAPNYREQFANDLSKMLPRIPFAPDFNAFIKAGSELGALHIDYDGCEQYPLKVEFPNISSPPTNLEDADPNLFLLTNKAMKFIDVQKSTLAINNNVHITNIPEDAHRYIVNGRSPLEWFIDRYYIKTDKDSGIVNDPNGWFADPRDLVTAIKRIVYVSVESARIIDNLPAEITD
;
A
#
# COMPACT_ATOMS: atom_id res chain seq x y z
N MET A 1 -14.83 -19.44 44.94
CA MET A 1 -16.20 -20.00 44.76
C MET A 1 -16.31 -21.31 45.55
N LEU A 2 -17.44 -21.58 46.21
CA LEU A 2 -17.60 -22.73 47.12
C LEU A 2 -17.72 -24.11 46.43
N VAL A 3 -18.10 -24.12 45.14
CA VAL A 3 -18.54 -25.32 44.40
C VAL A 3 -17.43 -26.05 43.64
N HIS A 4 -16.20 -25.56 43.62
CA HIS A 4 -15.05 -26.27 43.03
C HIS A 4 -14.17 -26.92 44.11
N ASP A 5 -14.37 -26.54 45.37
CA ASP A 5 -13.54 -26.93 46.50
C ASP A 5 -14.10 -28.21 47.17
N ASN A 6 -13.33 -29.30 47.10
CA ASN A 6 -13.69 -30.59 47.69
C ASN A 6 -13.58 -30.62 49.22
N ASP A 7 -12.79 -29.72 49.83
CA ASP A 7 -12.69 -29.61 51.28
C ASP A 7 -13.93 -28.92 51.86
N ARG A 8 -14.50 -27.98 51.11
CA ARG A 8 -15.74 -27.28 51.49
C ARG A 8 -17.00 -28.06 51.15
N ILE A 9 -17.06 -28.68 49.97
CA ILE A 9 -18.20 -29.51 49.53
C ILE A 9 -17.65 -30.85 49.05
N ARG A 10 -17.68 -31.88 49.90
CA ARG A 10 -17.18 -33.21 49.52
C ARG A 10 -18.08 -33.85 48.46
N ALA A 11 -17.52 -34.16 47.29
CA ALA A 11 -18.22 -34.86 46.21
C ALA A 11 -17.30 -35.88 45.54
N LYS A 12 -17.84 -37.04 45.12
CA LYS A 12 -17.08 -38.05 44.34
C LYS A 12 -16.96 -37.67 42.86
N LYS A 13 -17.96 -36.98 42.32
CA LYS A 13 -18.05 -36.46 40.95
C LYS A 13 -18.85 -35.15 40.99
N ARG A 14 -18.53 -34.22 40.10
CA ARG A 14 -19.30 -33.00 39.87
C ARG A 14 -19.67 -32.95 38.39
N LEU A 15 -20.93 -32.63 38.10
CA LEU A 15 -21.44 -32.40 36.76
C LEU A 15 -21.83 -30.93 36.66
N TYR A 16 -21.21 -30.21 35.75
CA TYR A 16 -21.55 -28.82 35.45
C TYR A 16 -22.45 -28.78 34.22
N MET A 17 -23.55 -28.04 34.33
CA MET A 17 -24.51 -27.85 33.25
C MET A 17 -24.80 -26.37 33.11
N THR A 18 -24.77 -25.88 31.87
CA THR A 18 -25.08 -24.49 31.54
C THR A 18 -25.60 -24.42 30.12
N ALA A 19 -26.43 -23.42 29.84
CA ALA A 19 -26.75 -23.01 28.46
C ALA A 19 -25.79 -21.89 27.98
N THR A 20 -25.23 -21.11 28.90
CA THR A 20 -24.30 -20.00 28.61
C THR A 20 -22.98 -20.22 29.35
N PRO A 21 -21.95 -20.81 28.72
CA PRO A 21 -20.66 -20.97 29.37
C PRO A 21 -20.04 -19.60 29.68
N ARG A 22 -19.47 -19.44 30.88
CA ARG A 22 -18.72 -18.24 31.24
C ARG A 22 -17.27 -18.41 30.79
N LEU A 23 -16.92 -17.76 29.68
CA LEU A 23 -15.59 -17.79 29.09
C LEU A 23 -14.90 -16.43 29.29
N TYR A 24 -13.65 -16.44 29.73
CA TYR A 24 -12.81 -15.26 29.87
C TYR A 24 -11.68 -15.27 28.84
N THR A 25 -11.35 -14.12 28.26
CA THR A 25 -10.21 -13.96 27.36
C THR A 25 -8.88 -14.12 28.09
N GLU A 26 -7.83 -14.62 27.41
CA GLU A 26 -6.48 -14.77 27.98
C GLU A 26 -5.96 -13.47 28.63
N SER A 27 -6.15 -12.32 27.96
CA SER A 27 -5.77 -11.00 28.53
C SER A 27 -6.44 -10.68 29.87
N ALA A 28 -7.70 -11.11 30.05
CA ALA A 28 -8.46 -10.89 31.28
C ALA A 28 -8.02 -11.86 32.37
N LYS A 29 -7.72 -13.12 32.01
CA LYS A 29 -7.11 -14.12 32.90
C LYS A 29 -5.74 -13.61 33.41
N THR A 30 -4.89 -13.07 32.53
CA THR A 30 -3.58 -12.50 32.90
C THR A 30 -3.71 -11.27 33.79
N LYS A 31 -4.66 -10.38 33.52
CA LYS A 31 -4.88 -9.16 34.32
C LYS A 31 -5.42 -9.49 35.71
N ALA A 32 -6.29 -10.49 35.83
CA ALA A 32 -6.78 -10.98 37.11
C ALA A 32 -5.67 -11.68 37.93
N ALA A 33 -4.81 -12.46 37.28
CA ALA A 33 -3.64 -13.07 37.91
C ALA A 33 -2.67 -12.01 38.49
N ARG A 34 -2.46 -10.89 37.77
CA ARG A 34 -1.65 -9.75 38.24
C ARG A 34 -2.24 -9.03 39.47
N HIS A 35 -3.57 -9.09 39.65
CA HIS A 35 -4.27 -8.50 40.79
C HIS A 35 -4.65 -9.54 41.86
N SER A 36 -4.16 -10.78 41.76
CA SER A 36 -4.48 -11.89 42.67
C SER A 36 -5.99 -12.13 42.82
N ILE A 37 -6.74 -11.97 41.72
CA ILE A 37 -8.17 -12.27 41.65
C ILE A 37 -8.32 -13.64 40.97
N ASP A 38 -8.85 -14.62 41.69
CA ASP A 38 -9.17 -15.94 41.11
C ASP A 38 -10.33 -15.81 40.11
N VAL A 39 -10.05 -16.10 38.83
CA VAL A 39 -11.04 -16.10 37.75
C VAL A 39 -11.23 -17.54 37.26
N TYR A 40 -12.46 -18.03 37.32
CA TYR A 40 -12.84 -19.36 36.84
C TYR A 40 -13.55 -19.23 35.49
N SER A 41 -12.98 -19.86 34.47
CA SER A 41 -13.48 -19.89 33.09
C SER A 41 -13.86 -21.34 32.74
N MET A 42 -15.00 -21.53 32.06
CA MET A 42 -15.56 -22.87 31.84
C MET A 42 -14.87 -23.69 30.74
N ASP A 43 -13.89 -23.08 30.05
CA ASP A 43 -12.94 -23.73 29.14
C ASP A 43 -11.78 -24.40 29.87
N ASP A 44 -11.63 -24.21 31.19
CA ASP A 44 -10.59 -24.86 32.01
C ASP A 44 -11.00 -26.29 32.41
N PRO A 45 -10.38 -27.34 31.81
CA PRO A 45 -10.72 -28.72 32.10
C PRO A 45 -10.25 -29.16 33.49
N GLU A 46 -9.27 -28.49 34.10
CA GLU A 46 -8.81 -28.84 35.46
C GLU A 46 -9.86 -28.51 36.51
N THR A 47 -10.59 -27.40 36.32
CA THR A 47 -11.66 -26.98 37.23
C THR A 47 -13.01 -27.63 36.91
N TYR A 48 -13.41 -27.66 35.63
CA TYR A 48 -14.75 -28.05 35.20
C TYR A 48 -14.84 -29.48 34.64
N GLY A 49 -13.71 -30.12 34.34
CA GLY A 49 -13.68 -31.37 33.59
C GLY A 49 -13.92 -31.15 32.09
N PRO A 50 -13.69 -32.18 31.26
CA PRO A 50 -13.93 -32.10 29.82
C PRO A 50 -15.44 -32.01 29.51
N GLU A 51 -15.78 -31.32 28.43
CA GLU A 51 -17.13 -31.33 27.89
C GLU A 51 -17.45 -32.71 27.29
N PHE A 52 -18.45 -33.40 27.85
CA PHE A 52 -18.84 -34.73 27.38
C PHE A 52 -20.11 -34.72 26.51
N HIS A 53 -20.86 -33.61 26.49
CA HIS A 53 -22.06 -33.44 25.66
C HIS A 53 -22.41 -31.96 25.47
N ARG A 54 -22.73 -31.56 24.23
CA ARG A 54 -23.22 -30.22 23.87
C ARG A 54 -24.39 -30.36 22.90
N LEU A 55 -25.53 -29.74 23.24
CA LEU A 55 -26.66 -29.56 22.34
C LEU A 55 -26.72 -28.08 21.97
N ARG A 56 -26.33 -27.75 20.73
CA ARG A 56 -26.35 -26.37 20.21
C ARG A 56 -27.79 -25.91 19.95
N PHE A 57 -28.01 -24.60 19.97
CA PHE A 57 -29.32 -24.00 19.74
C PHE A 57 -29.86 -24.35 18.34
N SER A 58 -29.05 -24.16 17.30
CA SER A 58 -29.39 -24.52 15.90
C SER A 58 -29.83 -25.97 15.78
N THR A 59 -29.05 -26.90 16.35
CA THR A 59 -29.40 -28.34 16.36
C THR A 59 -30.69 -28.64 17.12
N ALA A 60 -31.04 -27.86 18.14
CA ALA A 60 -32.29 -28.02 18.87
C ALA A 60 -33.50 -27.54 18.06
N VAL A 61 -33.36 -26.48 17.27
CA VAL A 61 -34.40 -26.01 16.34
C VAL A 61 -34.57 -27.00 15.17
N GLU A 62 -33.48 -27.45 14.55
CA GLU A 62 -33.50 -28.46 13.47
C GLU A 62 -34.16 -29.78 13.90
N LYS A 63 -33.99 -30.17 15.18
CA LYS A 63 -34.62 -31.35 15.77
C LYS A 63 -36.02 -31.09 16.31
N ASP A 64 -36.58 -29.92 16.04
CA ASP A 64 -37.94 -29.52 16.42
C ASP A 64 -38.17 -29.58 17.95
N LEU A 65 -37.10 -29.32 18.72
CA LEU A 65 -37.09 -29.28 20.19
C LEU A 65 -37.35 -27.87 20.76
N LEU A 66 -37.08 -26.83 19.96
CA LEU A 66 -37.33 -25.42 20.25
C LEU A 66 -38.00 -24.75 19.05
N SER A 67 -38.79 -23.71 19.30
CA SER A 67 -39.25 -22.78 18.24
C SER A 67 -38.11 -21.83 17.88
N ASP A 68 -38.00 -21.45 16.61
CA ASP A 68 -37.01 -20.46 16.18
C ASP A 68 -37.37 -19.05 16.68
N TYR A 69 -36.50 -18.05 16.47
CA TYR A 69 -36.74 -16.68 16.94
C TYR A 69 -36.53 -15.65 15.85
N LYS A 70 -37.24 -14.51 15.95
CA LYS A 70 -36.98 -13.34 15.10
C LYS A 70 -36.69 -12.11 15.95
N VAL A 71 -35.67 -11.34 15.58
CA VAL A 71 -35.31 -10.08 16.24
C VAL A 71 -35.97 -8.93 15.50
N VAL A 72 -36.85 -8.20 16.18
CA VAL A 72 -37.59 -7.06 15.63
C VAL A 72 -37.03 -5.76 16.19
N ILE A 73 -36.34 -4.98 15.35
CA ILE A 73 -35.78 -3.67 15.69
C ILE A 73 -36.72 -2.59 15.14
N LEU A 74 -37.25 -1.74 16.01
CA LEU A 74 -38.17 -0.65 15.64
C LEU A 74 -37.49 0.68 15.89
N ALA A 75 -37.16 1.42 14.84
CA ALA A 75 -36.64 2.78 14.94
C ALA A 75 -37.79 3.77 14.73
N MET A 76 -38.13 4.55 15.76
CA MET A 76 -39.23 5.52 15.69
C MET A 76 -38.76 6.92 16.03
N SER A 77 -39.21 7.92 15.27
CA SER A 77 -38.94 9.32 15.56
C SER A 77 -39.80 9.81 16.71
N GLU A 78 -39.18 10.49 17.67
CA GLU A 78 -39.87 11.16 18.77
C GLU A 78 -40.82 12.24 18.23
N GLN A 79 -40.53 12.85 17.08
CA GLN A 79 -41.39 13.86 16.45
C GLN A 79 -42.74 13.29 16.03
N GLY A 80 -42.77 12.07 15.48
CA GLY A 80 -44.00 11.41 15.01
C GLY A 80 -44.97 11.06 16.15
N VAL A 81 -44.47 10.93 17.39
CA VAL A 81 -45.28 10.59 18.57
C VAL A 81 -45.60 11.84 19.42
N ASN A 82 -45.06 13.00 19.07
CA ASN A 82 -45.18 14.21 19.87
C ASN A 82 -46.63 14.74 19.95
N GLU A 83 -47.40 14.69 18.86
CA GLU A 83 -48.81 15.09 18.85
C GLU A 83 -49.68 14.17 19.71
N THR A 84 -49.43 12.86 19.62
CA THR A 84 -50.06 11.83 20.45
C THR A 84 -49.79 12.07 21.94
N LEU A 85 -48.54 12.38 22.29
CA LEU A 85 -48.15 12.68 23.67
C LEU A 85 -48.77 14.00 24.17
N HIS A 86 -48.74 15.05 23.35
CA HIS A 86 -49.35 16.34 23.69
C HIS A 86 -50.85 16.20 23.99
N ARG A 87 -51.58 15.39 23.22
CA ARG A 87 -53.01 15.13 23.47
C ARG A 87 -53.23 14.34 24.76
N TYR A 88 -52.45 13.28 24.97
CA TYR A 88 -52.52 12.48 26.20
C TYR A 88 -52.29 13.36 27.45
N LEU A 89 -51.29 14.25 27.43
CA LEU A 89 -51.03 15.19 28.51
C LEU A 89 -52.14 16.25 28.66
N SER A 90 -52.70 16.73 27.54
CA SER A 90 -53.78 17.73 27.54
C SER A 90 -55.12 17.19 28.07
N ASN A 91 -55.36 15.88 27.93
CA ASN A 91 -56.55 15.19 28.41
C ASN A 91 -56.44 14.71 29.89
N GLY A 92 -55.50 15.27 30.66
CA GLY A 92 -55.33 14.97 32.08
C GLY A 92 -54.39 13.79 32.39
N GLY A 93 -53.60 13.35 31.41
CA GLY A 93 -52.52 12.37 31.60
C GLY A 93 -51.43 12.86 32.55
N SER A 94 -50.76 11.92 33.21
CA SER A 94 -49.64 12.17 34.13
C SER A 94 -48.30 12.38 33.40
N GLU A 95 -47.27 12.91 34.09
CA GLU A 95 -45.93 13.17 33.51
C GLU A 95 -45.28 11.91 32.92
N VAL A 96 -45.29 11.78 31.58
CA VAL A 96 -44.56 10.76 30.80
C VAL A 96 -43.61 11.47 29.86
N ASN A 97 -42.38 10.94 29.70
CA ASN A 97 -41.43 11.48 28.74
C ASN A 97 -41.70 10.93 27.32
N ILE A 98 -41.26 11.69 26.31
CA ILE A 98 -41.47 11.36 24.90
C ILE A 98 -40.81 10.06 24.45
N ASN A 99 -39.68 9.70 25.06
CA ASN A 99 -38.96 8.46 24.77
C ASN A 99 -39.78 7.21 25.18
N ASP A 100 -40.35 7.22 26.39
CA ASP A 100 -41.17 6.13 26.91
C ASP A 100 -42.48 6.00 26.12
N ALA A 101 -43.10 7.12 25.73
CA ALA A 101 -44.28 7.12 24.87
C ALA A 101 -43.99 6.54 23.48
N THR A 102 -42.87 6.95 22.88
CA THR A 102 -42.42 6.45 21.57
C THR A 102 -42.19 4.94 21.60
N LYS A 103 -41.55 4.43 22.65
CA LYS A 103 -41.35 2.98 22.81
C LYS A 103 -42.65 2.20 23.05
N ILE A 104 -43.62 2.77 23.75
CA ILE A 104 -44.94 2.15 23.94
C ILE A 104 -45.66 1.99 22.60
N VAL A 105 -45.69 3.04 21.79
CA VAL A 105 -46.29 3.00 20.44
C VAL A 105 -45.57 1.97 19.56
N GLY A 106 -44.23 1.95 19.58
CA GLY A 106 -43.45 0.97 18.82
C GLY A 106 -43.75 -0.47 19.24
N CYS A 107 -43.70 -0.78 20.53
CA CYS A 107 -44.04 -2.12 21.00
C CYS A 107 -45.47 -2.51 20.65
N TRP A 108 -46.44 -1.61 20.73
CA TRP A 108 -47.81 -1.91 20.34
C TRP A 108 -47.92 -2.27 18.85
N ARG A 109 -47.24 -1.54 17.96
CA ARG A 109 -47.19 -1.86 16.52
C ARG A 109 -46.53 -3.21 16.23
N ALA A 110 -45.39 -3.51 16.85
CA ALA A 110 -44.73 -4.80 16.66
C ALA A 110 -45.55 -5.98 17.22
N LEU A 111 -46.33 -5.77 18.29
CA LEU A 111 -47.20 -6.81 18.83
C LEU A 111 -48.42 -7.06 17.93
N GLN A 112 -48.87 -6.05 17.20
CA GLN A 112 -49.99 -6.17 16.25
C GLN A 112 -49.60 -7.03 15.04
N ASN A 113 -48.46 -6.74 14.42
CA ASN A 113 -47.94 -7.53 13.31
C ASN A 113 -46.40 -7.50 13.29
N PRO A 114 -45.74 -8.51 13.89
CA PRO A 114 -44.28 -8.52 14.04
C PRO A 114 -43.51 -8.80 12.73
N GLU A 115 -44.19 -9.21 11.65
CA GLU A 115 -43.57 -9.57 10.37
C GLU A 115 -44.11 -8.76 9.16
N ARG A 116 -44.90 -7.70 9.41
CA ARG A 116 -45.52 -6.90 8.34
C ARG A 116 -44.48 -6.28 7.42
N LYS A 117 -44.36 -6.79 6.18
CA LYS A 117 -43.51 -6.18 5.14
C LYS A 117 -44.26 -5.15 4.29
N SER A 118 -45.59 -5.12 4.33
CA SER A 118 -46.44 -4.22 3.53
C SER A 118 -47.82 -3.99 4.19
N PRO A 119 -48.52 -2.85 3.96
CA PRO A 119 -49.85 -2.58 4.48
C PRO A 119 -50.93 -3.64 4.15
N ASP A 120 -50.80 -4.34 3.02
CA ASP A 120 -51.85 -5.23 2.48
C ASP A 120 -51.73 -6.72 2.89
N ASP A 121 -50.80 -7.06 3.79
CA ASP A 121 -50.62 -8.44 4.25
C ASP A 121 -51.51 -8.80 5.45
N ASP A 122 -52.70 -9.31 5.15
CA ASP A 122 -53.72 -9.76 6.11
C ASP A 122 -53.45 -11.17 6.71
N SER A 123 -52.30 -11.79 6.42
CA SER A 123 -52.08 -13.23 6.66
C SER A 123 -51.57 -13.62 8.05
N ILE A 124 -51.38 -12.68 8.99
CA ILE A 124 -50.65 -12.95 10.25
C ILE A 124 -51.48 -12.70 11.52
N THR A 125 -51.41 -13.66 12.44
CA THR A 125 -52.08 -13.63 13.76
C THR A 125 -51.36 -12.71 14.75
N PRO A 126 -52.05 -11.77 15.43
CA PRO A 126 -51.41 -10.89 16.42
C PRO A 126 -50.80 -11.63 17.61
N ILE A 127 -49.75 -11.06 18.21
CA ILE A 127 -49.11 -11.62 19.40
C ILE A 127 -50.08 -11.60 20.58
N THR A 128 -50.24 -12.73 21.27
CA THR A 128 -51.21 -12.87 22.37
C THR A 128 -50.60 -12.72 23.75
N ARG A 129 -49.29 -13.02 23.92
CA ARG A 129 -48.63 -13.03 25.23
C ARG A 129 -47.21 -12.47 25.14
N ALA A 130 -46.91 -11.45 25.94
CA ALA A 130 -45.58 -10.83 25.99
C ALA A 130 -45.09 -10.56 27.42
N ILE A 131 -43.76 -10.55 27.60
CA ILE A 131 -43.11 -10.07 28.83
C ILE A 131 -42.27 -8.84 28.51
N ALA A 132 -42.49 -7.75 29.24
CA ALA A 132 -41.69 -6.53 29.11
C ALA A 132 -40.62 -6.45 30.21
N PHE A 133 -39.37 -6.23 29.81
CA PHE A 133 -38.25 -6.03 30.72
C PHE A 133 -37.82 -4.56 30.75
N THR A 134 -37.81 -4.00 31.95
CA THR A 134 -37.32 -2.64 32.25
C THR A 134 -36.15 -2.69 33.24
N ASN A 135 -35.43 -1.58 33.40
CA ASN A 135 -34.27 -1.45 34.28
C ASN A 135 -34.65 -1.15 35.75
N THR A 136 -35.81 -0.52 36.00
CA THR A 136 -36.29 -0.14 37.33
C THR A 136 -37.76 -0.47 37.53
N ILE A 137 -38.14 -0.73 38.79
CA ILE A 137 -39.56 -0.98 39.16
C ILE A 137 -40.44 0.20 38.73
N LYS A 138 -39.97 1.44 38.92
CA LYS A 138 -40.69 2.65 38.54
C LYS A 138 -40.97 2.71 37.03
N SER A 139 -39.99 2.37 36.19
CA SER A 139 -40.18 2.29 34.73
C SER A 139 -41.21 1.23 34.34
N SER A 140 -41.21 0.08 35.03
CA SER A 140 -42.20 -0.98 34.82
C SER A 140 -43.62 -0.56 35.21
N GLU A 141 -43.78 0.13 36.35
CA GLU A 141 -45.06 0.69 36.80
C GLU A 141 -45.55 1.79 35.85
N ASN A 142 -44.67 2.70 35.43
CA ASN A 142 -44.99 3.75 34.46
C ASN A 142 -45.49 3.16 33.14
N LEU A 143 -44.79 2.16 32.58
CA LEU A 143 -45.22 1.51 31.34
C LEU A 143 -46.67 1.02 31.43
N VAL A 144 -47.04 0.36 32.53
CA VAL A 144 -48.39 -0.17 32.74
C VAL A 144 -49.41 0.95 32.95
N ASN A 145 -49.06 1.98 33.73
CA ASN A 145 -49.96 3.09 34.04
C ASN A 145 -50.32 3.95 32.83
N HIS A 146 -49.42 4.05 31.85
CA HIS A 146 -49.59 4.94 30.70
C HIS A 146 -49.93 4.23 29.39
N TRP A 147 -49.79 2.90 29.32
CA TRP A 147 -49.98 2.11 28.10
C TRP A 147 -51.29 2.45 27.37
N ASN A 148 -52.43 2.23 28.03
CA ASN A 148 -53.73 2.41 27.39
C ASN A 148 -53.98 3.85 26.96
N GLY A 149 -53.69 4.84 27.81
CA GLY A 149 -53.95 6.25 27.49
C GLY A 149 -53.10 6.78 26.32
N ILE A 150 -51.86 6.29 26.17
CA ILE A 150 -51.00 6.65 25.04
C ILE A 150 -51.49 5.96 23.75
N ILE A 151 -51.86 4.69 23.82
CA ILE A 151 -52.36 3.95 22.65
C ILE A 151 -53.72 4.48 22.20
N ASP A 152 -54.65 4.78 23.12
CA ASP A 152 -55.95 5.39 22.79
C ASP A 152 -55.74 6.73 22.06
N SER A 153 -54.80 7.56 22.54
CA SER A 153 -54.45 8.83 21.89
C SER A 153 -53.78 8.63 20.52
N ALA A 154 -53.02 7.53 20.34
CA ALA A 154 -52.36 7.20 19.08
C ALA A 154 -53.36 6.71 18.04
N VAL A 155 -54.33 5.89 18.45
CA VAL A 155 -55.40 5.36 17.59
C VAL A 155 -56.32 6.48 17.11
N GLU A 156 -56.67 7.45 17.96
CA GLU A 156 -57.45 8.63 17.55
C GLU A 156 -56.73 9.51 16.51
N ASN A 157 -55.41 9.37 16.36
CA ASN A 157 -54.58 10.08 15.38
C ASN A 157 -54.40 9.32 14.07
N MET A 158 -54.88 8.08 13.96
CA MET A 158 -54.67 7.25 12.77
C MET A 158 -55.74 7.49 11.70
N PRO A 159 -55.37 7.46 10.41
CA PRO A 159 -56.32 7.38 9.29
C PRO A 159 -57.30 6.20 9.43
N GLU A 160 -58.56 6.36 8.97
CA GLU A 160 -59.63 5.34 9.09
C GLU A 160 -59.26 3.98 8.47
N ASP A 161 -58.37 3.95 7.48
CA ASP A 161 -57.84 2.76 6.78
C ASP A 161 -56.76 2.00 7.56
N GLN A 162 -56.22 2.58 8.63
CA GLN A 162 -55.19 1.95 9.47
C GLN A 162 -55.71 1.52 10.85
N PHE A 163 -57.01 1.63 11.09
CA PHE A 163 -57.63 1.26 12.36
C PHE A 163 -57.53 -0.25 12.61
N PRO A 164 -56.84 -0.70 13.69
CA PRO A 164 -56.93 -2.09 14.10
C PRO A 164 -58.27 -2.32 14.80
N GLU A 165 -59.32 -2.66 14.06
CA GLU A 165 -60.65 -2.88 14.66
C GLU A 165 -60.65 -3.98 15.75
N ASN A 166 -59.62 -4.85 15.82
CA ASN A 166 -59.62 -6.04 16.68
C ASN A 166 -58.35 -6.30 17.53
N PHE A 167 -57.42 -5.35 17.73
CA PHE A 167 -56.21 -5.59 18.57
C PHE A 167 -56.17 -4.72 19.83
N LYS A 168 -56.26 -5.36 21.01
CA LYS A 168 -56.15 -4.70 22.32
C LYS A 168 -55.05 -5.33 23.15
N CYS A 169 -54.42 -4.53 24.00
CA CYS A 169 -53.44 -5.02 24.97
C CYS A 169 -53.92 -4.79 26.40
N GLU A 170 -53.77 -5.79 27.27
CA GLU A 170 -53.86 -5.63 28.72
C GLU A 170 -52.46 -5.68 29.32
N THR A 171 -52.13 -4.72 30.18
CA THR A 171 -50.81 -4.66 30.82
C THR A 171 -50.89 -4.84 32.33
N ALA A 172 -49.92 -5.55 32.91
CA ALA A 172 -49.81 -5.72 34.36
C ALA A 172 -48.35 -5.64 34.82
N HIS A 173 -48.12 -5.23 36.08
CA HIS A 173 -46.79 -5.07 36.66
C HIS A 173 -46.51 -6.10 37.76
N VAL A 174 -45.27 -6.63 37.79
CA VAL A 174 -44.75 -7.48 38.86
C VAL A 174 -43.32 -7.11 39.28
N ASP A 175 -43.07 -7.08 40.58
CA ASP A 175 -41.77 -6.80 41.17
C ASP A 175 -41.44 -7.73 42.37
N GLY A 176 -40.27 -7.51 42.97
CA GLY A 176 -39.82 -8.22 44.16
C GLY A 176 -40.52 -7.83 45.47
N LYS A 177 -41.33 -6.76 45.50
CA LYS A 177 -42.11 -6.36 46.67
C LYS A 177 -43.39 -7.18 46.80
N LYS A 178 -43.92 -7.70 45.68
CA LYS A 178 -45.06 -8.62 45.67
C LYS A 178 -44.71 -9.98 46.28
N ASN A 179 -45.62 -10.52 47.08
CA ASN A 179 -45.42 -11.83 47.70
C ASN A 179 -45.55 -12.96 46.66
N ALA A 180 -45.14 -14.18 47.03
CA ALA A 180 -45.15 -15.33 46.11
C ALA A 180 -46.55 -15.65 45.53
N LEU A 181 -47.62 -15.41 46.30
CA LEU A 181 -49.00 -15.67 45.87
C LEU A 181 -49.45 -14.66 44.80
N GLU A 182 -49.15 -13.37 44.99
CA GLU A 182 -49.44 -12.32 44.02
C GLU A 182 -48.66 -12.50 42.72
N ARG A 183 -47.37 -12.86 42.81
CA ARG A 183 -46.56 -13.18 41.62
C ARG A 183 -47.13 -14.37 40.86
N LYS A 184 -47.54 -15.43 41.59
CA LYS A 184 -48.17 -16.60 41.00
C LYS A 184 -49.48 -16.24 40.28
N ARG A 185 -50.33 -15.39 40.89
CA ARG A 185 -51.58 -14.91 40.28
C ARG A 185 -51.34 -14.16 38.96
N LEU A 186 -50.32 -13.30 38.91
CA LEU A 186 -49.98 -12.53 37.71
C LEU A 186 -49.40 -13.43 36.60
N ILE A 187 -48.62 -14.45 36.97
CA ILE A 187 -48.14 -15.46 36.00
C ILE A 187 -49.30 -16.32 35.49
N GLU A 188 -50.25 -16.71 36.35
CA GLU A 188 -51.46 -17.42 35.93
C GLU A 188 -52.37 -16.57 35.04
N TRP A 189 -52.47 -15.26 35.29
CA TRP A 189 -53.14 -14.31 34.40
C TRP A 189 -52.48 -14.25 33.02
N LEU A 190 -51.15 -14.20 32.95
CA LEU A 190 -50.43 -14.25 31.67
C LEU A 190 -50.63 -15.59 30.93
N LYS A 191 -50.76 -16.71 31.68
CA LYS A 191 -51.03 -18.04 31.13
C LYS A 191 -52.47 -18.27 30.67
N GLY A 192 -53.42 -17.49 31.20
CA GLY A 192 -54.84 -17.70 30.96
C GLY A 192 -55.22 -17.56 29.48
N ASP A 193 -56.46 -17.94 29.17
CA ASP A 193 -57.04 -17.67 27.86
C ASP A 193 -57.13 -16.16 27.63
N THR A 194 -56.81 -15.73 26.42
CA THR A 194 -56.61 -14.33 26.04
C THR A 194 -57.81 -13.74 25.30
N GLU A 195 -58.75 -14.58 24.81
CA GLU A 195 -59.99 -14.13 24.13
C GLU A 195 -59.76 -13.00 23.08
N GLY A 196 -58.65 -13.06 22.33
CA GLY A 196 -58.30 -12.05 21.31
C GLY A 196 -57.53 -10.81 21.81
N VAL A 197 -57.13 -10.75 23.09
CA VAL A 197 -56.39 -9.63 23.69
C VAL A 197 -54.93 -10.01 23.98
N CYS A 198 -53.97 -9.13 23.69
CA CYS A 198 -52.57 -9.33 24.03
C CYS A 198 -52.30 -9.03 25.51
N ARG A 199 -51.83 -10.01 26.29
CA ARG A 199 -51.44 -9.78 27.70
C ARG A 199 -49.94 -9.51 27.84
N ILE A 200 -49.59 -8.38 28.44
CA ILE A 200 -48.20 -7.95 28.64
C ILE A 200 -47.90 -7.88 30.14
N LEU A 201 -46.95 -8.69 30.61
CA LEU A 201 -46.49 -8.65 31.99
C LEU A 201 -45.13 -7.93 32.09
N SER A 202 -45.14 -6.71 32.63
CA SER A 202 -43.96 -5.87 32.81
C SER A 202 -43.25 -6.15 34.14
N ASN A 203 -41.91 -6.19 34.12
CA ASN A 203 -41.10 -6.40 35.32
C ASN A 203 -39.75 -5.68 35.31
N ALA A 204 -39.14 -5.61 36.50
CA ALA A 204 -37.74 -5.25 36.70
C ALA A 204 -37.00 -6.39 37.43
N ARG A 205 -36.27 -7.22 36.68
CA ARG A 205 -35.40 -8.32 37.16
C ARG A 205 -36.08 -9.37 38.07
N CYS A 206 -37.41 -9.40 38.12
CA CYS A 206 -38.17 -10.35 38.93
C CYS A 206 -38.57 -11.62 38.15
N LEU A 207 -38.65 -11.52 36.82
CA LEU A 207 -39.08 -12.62 35.95
C LEU A 207 -37.93 -13.24 35.15
N SER A 208 -36.67 -12.91 35.48
CA SER A 208 -35.49 -13.44 34.78
C SER A 208 -35.23 -14.92 35.09
N GLU A 209 -35.65 -15.44 36.24
CA GLU A 209 -35.46 -16.85 36.66
C GLU A 209 -36.78 -17.46 37.21
N GLY A 210 -37.01 -18.76 36.99
CA GLY A 210 -38.06 -19.52 37.71
C GLY A 210 -39.51 -19.47 37.19
N ILE A 211 -39.76 -18.98 35.98
CA ILE A 211 -41.10 -18.92 35.36
C ILE A 211 -41.19 -19.84 34.16
N ASP A 212 -42.31 -20.56 34.04
CA ASP A 212 -42.54 -21.52 32.96
C ASP A 212 -43.85 -21.21 32.22
N VAL A 213 -43.75 -20.49 31.10
CA VAL A 213 -44.86 -20.15 30.19
C VAL A 213 -44.44 -20.49 28.76
N PRO A 214 -44.64 -21.74 28.27
CA PRO A 214 -44.21 -22.14 26.93
C PRO A 214 -44.90 -21.37 25.80
N ALA A 215 -46.18 -21.01 25.98
CA ALA A 215 -46.99 -20.23 25.04
C ALA A 215 -46.66 -18.71 25.04
N LEU A 216 -45.49 -18.31 25.54
CA LEU A 216 -45.06 -16.92 25.48
C LEU A 216 -44.61 -16.59 24.05
N ASP A 217 -45.20 -15.59 23.43
CA ASP A 217 -44.97 -15.28 22.00
C ASP A 217 -43.85 -14.25 21.83
N ALA A 218 -43.73 -13.28 22.74
CA ALA A 218 -42.74 -12.20 22.62
C ALA A 218 -42.08 -11.76 23.93
N VAL A 219 -40.87 -11.22 23.78
CA VAL A 219 -40.13 -10.54 24.85
C VAL A 219 -39.78 -9.12 24.40
N LEU A 220 -40.12 -8.11 25.21
CA LEU A 220 -39.88 -6.69 24.93
C LEU A 220 -38.72 -6.17 25.82
N PHE A 221 -37.66 -5.63 25.21
CA PHE A 221 -36.58 -4.98 25.96
C PHE A 221 -36.70 -3.45 25.89
N MET A 222 -37.42 -2.85 26.84
CA MET A 222 -37.70 -1.40 26.86
C MET A 222 -36.48 -0.53 27.23
N THR A 223 -35.47 -1.14 27.86
CA THR A 223 -34.25 -0.46 28.34
C THR A 223 -33.04 -1.38 28.23
N PRO A 224 -31.81 -0.84 28.07
CA PRO A 224 -30.60 -1.63 27.95
C PRO A 224 -30.34 -2.54 29.16
N ARG A 225 -29.79 -3.73 28.89
CA ARG A 225 -29.26 -4.64 29.93
C ARG A 225 -27.77 -4.83 29.76
N ASN A 226 -27.05 -4.74 30.88
CA ASN A 226 -25.60 -4.93 30.92
C ASN A 226 -25.18 -6.39 31.13
N SER A 227 -26.11 -7.27 31.53
CA SER A 227 -25.83 -8.70 31.78
C SER A 227 -26.24 -9.53 30.58
N HIS A 228 -25.25 -10.07 29.88
CA HIS A 228 -25.42 -11.00 28.77
C HIS A 228 -26.21 -12.26 29.17
N VAL A 229 -25.92 -12.81 30.36
CA VAL A 229 -26.61 -13.99 30.90
C VAL A 229 -28.10 -13.72 31.12
N ASP A 230 -28.45 -12.53 31.65
CA ASP A 230 -29.84 -12.15 31.89
C ASP A 230 -30.63 -12.02 30.57
N ILE A 231 -29.96 -11.60 29.48
CA ILE A 231 -30.56 -11.49 28.15
C ILE A 231 -30.87 -12.87 27.58
N VAL A 232 -29.88 -13.78 27.57
CA VAL A 232 -30.08 -15.15 27.04
C VAL A 232 -31.15 -15.90 27.84
N GLN A 233 -31.16 -15.77 29.16
CA GLN A 233 -32.20 -16.36 30.00
C GLN A 233 -33.59 -15.77 29.76
N ALA A 234 -33.68 -14.48 29.41
CA ALA A 234 -34.96 -13.83 29.08
C ALA A 234 -35.47 -14.30 27.72
N VAL A 235 -34.59 -14.38 26.72
CA VAL A 235 -34.93 -14.84 25.36
C VAL A 235 -35.24 -16.33 25.34
N GLY A 236 -34.49 -17.19 26.02
CA GLY A 236 -34.73 -18.65 26.05
C GLY A 236 -36.12 -19.07 26.56
N ARG A 237 -36.91 -18.14 27.11
CA ARG A 237 -38.31 -18.34 27.49
C ARG A 237 -39.24 -18.32 26.29
N VAL A 238 -38.96 -17.46 25.32
CA VAL A 238 -39.74 -17.29 24.09
C VAL A 238 -39.42 -18.37 23.06
N MET A 239 -38.31 -19.08 23.19
CA MET A 239 -37.95 -20.18 22.26
C MET A 239 -38.62 -21.52 22.61
N ARG A 240 -39.40 -21.57 23.69
CA ARG A 240 -40.08 -22.80 24.11
C ARG A 240 -41.25 -23.12 23.19
N LYS A 241 -41.37 -24.40 22.85
CA LYS A 241 -42.40 -24.90 21.96
C LYS A 241 -43.80 -24.85 22.60
N ALA A 242 -44.79 -24.42 21.83
CA ALA A 242 -46.20 -24.44 22.20
C ALA A 242 -47.07 -24.71 20.96
N PRO A 243 -48.28 -25.28 21.10
CA PRO A 243 -49.18 -25.48 19.96
C PRO A 243 -49.52 -24.14 19.27
N GLY A 244 -49.34 -24.08 17.95
CA GLY A 244 -49.62 -22.88 17.14
C GLY A 244 -48.52 -21.82 17.13
N LYS A 245 -47.35 -22.10 17.74
CA LYS A 245 -46.22 -21.17 17.80
C LYS A 245 -45.08 -21.62 16.91
N GLU A 246 -44.82 -20.84 15.88
CA GLU A 246 -43.75 -21.05 14.90
C GLU A 246 -42.47 -20.31 15.32
N TYR A 247 -42.58 -19.02 15.61
CA TYR A 247 -41.47 -18.15 16.03
C TYR A 247 -41.69 -17.57 17.43
N GLY A 248 -40.59 -17.27 18.11
CA GLY A 248 -40.56 -16.42 19.29
C GLY A 248 -39.97 -15.04 18.96
N TYR A 249 -40.67 -13.96 19.29
CA TYR A 249 -40.28 -12.60 18.87
C TYR A 249 -39.51 -11.86 19.96
N ILE A 250 -38.43 -11.18 19.56
CA ILE A 250 -37.60 -10.35 20.44
C ILE A 250 -37.71 -8.91 19.96
N VAL A 251 -38.46 -8.07 20.67
CA VAL A 251 -38.79 -6.72 20.23
C VAL A 251 -37.91 -5.68 20.93
N LEU A 252 -37.28 -4.82 20.12
CA LEU A 252 -36.29 -3.83 20.52
C LEU A 252 -36.70 -2.42 20.03
N PRO A 253 -37.49 -1.66 20.82
CA PRO A 253 -37.90 -0.31 20.43
C PRO A 253 -36.80 0.73 20.70
N VAL A 254 -36.52 1.56 19.69
CA VAL A 254 -35.54 2.65 19.74
C VAL A 254 -36.20 3.97 19.36
N ALA A 255 -36.12 4.96 20.24
CA ALA A 255 -36.63 6.31 20.01
C ALA A 255 -35.50 7.24 19.51
N ILE A 256 -35.75 7.95 18.42
CA ILE A 256 -34.78 8.84 17.74
C ILE A 256 -35.26 10.30 17.88
N PRO A 257 -34.49 11.18 18.55
CA PRO A 257 -34.83 12.60 18.67
C PRO A 257 -34.78 13.35 17.32
N PRO A 258 -35.57 14.42 17.15
CA PRO A 258 -35.65 15.18 15.89
C PRO A 258 -34.34 15.92 15.52
N ASP A 259 -33.50 16.23 16.50
CA ASP A 259 -32.33 17.10 16.31
C ASP A 259 -31.02 16.34 15.99
N VAL A 260 -31.07 15.01 15.90
CA VAL A 260 -29.89 14.16 15.67
C VAL A 260 -29.96 13.52 14.31
N ASP A 261 -28.89 13.66 13.54
CA ASP A 261 -28.76 12.98 12.25
C ASP A 261 -28.95 11.46 12.44
N PRO A 262 -29.80 10.80 11.63
CA PRO A 262 -30.12 9.40 11.83
C PRO A 262 -28.90 8.45 11.75
N VAL A 263 -27.88 8.79 10.95
CA VAL A 263 -26.61 8.05 10.86
C VAL A 263 -25.73 8.32 12.08
N GLU A 264 -25.74 9.53 12.62
CA GLU A 264 -25.09 9.87 13.89
C GLU A 264 -25.75 9.16 15.08
N ALA A 265 -27.08 9.00 15.08
CA ALA A 265 -27.82 8.29 16.11
C ALA A 265 -27.43 6.80 16.21
N LEU A 266 -27.08 6.15 15.10
CA LEU A 266 -26.57 4.78 15.07
C LEU A 266 -25.20 4.62 15.75
N ASN A 267 -24.41 5.70 15.80
CA ASN A 267 -23.12 5.74 16.47
C ASN A 267 -23.22 6.02 17.98
N ASP A 268 -24.34 6.60 18.45
CA ASP A 268 -24.56 6.86 19.88
C ASP A 268 -24.83 5.56 20.65
N ASN A 269 -23.80 5.11 21.35
CA ASN A 269 -23.82 3.89 22.15
C ASN A 269 -24.98 3.88 23.18
N LYS A 270 -25.46 5.02 23.67
CA LYS A 270 -26.52 5.01 24.71
C LYS A 270 -27.90 4.62 24.19
N ARG A 271 -28.25 4.99 22.95
CA ARG A 271 -29.59 4.78 22.38
C ARG A 271 -29.77 3.37 21.82
N PHE A 272 -28.76 2.88 21.10
CA PHE A 272 -28.72 1.52 20.56
C PHE A 272 -28.05 0.48 21.48
N ALA A 273 -27.64 0.86 22.70
CA ALA A 273 -27.02 -0.06 23.67
C ALA A 273 -27.84 -1.35 23.89
N ALA A 274 -29.17 -1.24 23.93
CA ALA A 274 -30.05 -2.40 24.09
C ALA A 274 -29.97 -3.34 22.89
N VAL A 275 -29.97 -2.78 21.67
CA VAL A 275 -29.88 -3.53 20.41
C VAL A 275 -28.55 -4.27 20.33
N TRP A 276 -27.44 -3.56 20.49
CA TRP A 276 -26.10 -4.17 20.46
C TRP A 276 -25.89 -5.18 21.59
N GLY A 277 -26.46 -4.91 22.77
CA GLY A 277 -26.42 -5.82 23.90
C GLY A 277 -27.13 -7.15 23.62
N VAL A 278 -28.31 -7.10 23.00
CA VAL A 278 -29.11 -8.28 22.65
C VAL A 278 -28.49 -9.06 21.49
N LEU A 279 -28.09 -8.39 20.40
CA LEU A 279 -27.46 -9.05 19.26
C LEU A 279 -26.16 -9.76 19.66
N ARG A 280 -25.29 -9.12 20.46
CA ARG A 280 -24.09 -9.78 21.01
C ARG A 280 -24.42 -10.97 21.92
N ALA A 281 -25.58 -10.94 22.59
CA ALA A 281 -26.03 -12.01 23.46
C ALA A 281 -26.59 -13.22 22.71
N LEU A 282 -27.27 -12.99 21.60
CA LEU A 282 -27.74 -14.05 20.72
C LEU A 282 -26.58 -14.67 19.94
N ARG A 283 -25.66 -13.85 19.43
CA ARG A 283 -24.47 -14.28 18.67
C ARG A 283 -23.60 -15.29 19.41
N SER A 284 -23.43 -15.15 20.73
CA SER A 284 -22.60 -16.07 21.51
C SER A 284 -23.25 -17.44 21.75
N HIS A 285 -24.54 -17.57 21.43
CA HIS A 285 -25.37 -18.73 21.75
C HIS A 285 -25.98 -19.38 20.50
N ASP A 286 -26.11 -18.64 19.40
CA ASP A 286 -26.55 -19.13 18.09
C ASP A 286 -25.47 -18.90 17.03
N ASP A 287 -24.86 -20.01 16.59
CA ASP A 287 -23.83 -20.01 15.54
C ASP A 287 -24.39 -19.55 14.18
N ARG A 288 -25.71 -19.71 13.93
CA ARG A 288 -26.36 -19.26 12.68
C ARG A 288 -26.37 -17.74 12.58
N LEU A 289 -26.78 -17.04 13.63
CA LEU A 289 -26.76 -15.58 13.70
C LEU A 289 -25.33 -15.02 13.60
N ASN A 290 -24.34 -15.74 14.14
CA ASN A 290 -22.93 -15.36 13.97
C ASN A 290 -22.50 -15.42 12.51
N ALA A 291 -22.90 -16.47 11.77
CA ALA A 291 -22.65 -16.58 10.34
C ALA A 291 -23.42 -15.51 9.54
N GLU A 292 -24.69 -15.27 9.85
CA GLU A 292 -25.50 -14.24 9.18
C GLU A 292 -24.90 -12.83 9.35
N ILE A 293 -24.53 -12.43 10.56
CA ILE A 293 -23.93 -11.11 10.80
C ILE A 293 -22.65 -10.91 9.98
N ASN A 294 -21.84 -11.96 9.82
CA ASN A 294 -20.62 -11.90 9.00
C ASN A 294 -20.91 -11.93 7.49
N LYS A 295 -22.11 -12.37 7.07
CA LYS A 295 -22.58 -12.36 5.67
C LYS A 295 -23.28 -11.07 5.25
N ILE A 296 -23.75 -10.27 6.21
CA ILE A 296 -24.45 -9.00 5.93
C ILE A 296 -23.61 -8.07 5.03
N ASP A 297 -22.29 -8.06 5.21
CA ASP A 297 -21.34 -7.25 4.41
C ASP A 297 -21.23 -7.71 2.93
N ILE A 298 -21.82 -8.87 2.60
CA ILE A 298 -21.70 -9.55 1.29
C ILE A 298 -23.07 -9.71 0.61
N ASN A 299 -24.14 -10.05 1.33
CA ASN A 299 -25.45 -10.43 0.74
C ASN A 299 -26.62 -9.45 1.04
N ASN A 300 -26.36 -8.28 1.66
CA ASN A 300 -27.30 -7.17 1.91
C ASN A 300 -28.61 -7.42 2.71
N GLU A 301 -29.08 -8.66 2.95
CA GLU A 301 -30.27 -8.90 3.80
C GLU A 301 -30.13 -10.15 4.73
N PRO A 302 -30.25 -9.99 6.07
CA PRO A 302 -30.30 -11.11 7.02
C PRO A 302 -31.72 -11.66 7.22
N THR A 303 -31.84 -12.98 7.37
CA THR A 303 -33.12 -13.69 7.53
C THR A 303 -33.73 -13.56 8.93
N GLU A 304 -32.91 -13.43 9.98
CA GLU A 304 -33.37 -13.46 11.39
C GLU A 304 -33.61 -12.07 12.02
N ILE A 305 -33.31 -10.97 11.29
CA ILE A 305 -33.40 -9.59 11.79
C ILE A 305 -34.39 -8.79 10.93
N ILE A 306 -35.51 -8.40 11.53
CA ILE A 306 -36.52 -7.53 10.93
C ILE A 306 -36.32 -6.10 11.43
N ILE A 307 -36.24 -5.15 10.51
CA ILE A 307 -36.13 -3.71 10.80
C ILE A 307 -37.39 -3.03 10.27
N PHE A 308 -38.08 -2.26 11.13
CA PHE A 308 -39.19 -1.41 10.70
C PHE A 308 -38.80 0.07 10.79
N ASP A 309 -39.09 0.81 9.71
CA ASP A 309 -39.09 2.28 9.66
C ASP A 309 -40.54 2.77 9.55
N ASP A 310 -40.89 3.88 10.21
CA ASP A 310 -42.22 4.50 10.19
C ASP A 310 -42.44 5.38 8.94
N GLY A 311 -41.69 5.10 7.88
CA GLY A 311 -41.59 5.91 6.67
C GLY A 311 -41.63 5.06 5.41
N ASP A 312 -42.62 4.18 5.26
CA ASP A 312 -42.77 3.38 4.04
C ASP A 312 -43.42 4.24 2.94
N GLY A 313 -42.57 4.79 2.08
CA GLY A 313 -42.93 5.44 0.83
C GLY A 313 -42.32 4.67 -0.32
N ASP A 314 -43.19 4.23 -1.23
CA ASP A 314 -42.91 3.56 -2.51
C ASP A 314 -41.53 3.87 -3.12
N HIS A 315 -40.91 2.82 -3.67
CA HIS A 315 -39.88 2.93 -4.70
C HIS A 315 -40.38 3.82 -5.85
N ALA A 316 -40.07 5.11 -5.80
CA ALA A 316 -40.28 6.02 -6.91
C ALA A 316 -39.19 5.77 -7.96
N GLU A 317 -39.54 5.03 -9.00
CA GLU A 317 -38.87 5.09 -10.29
C GLU A 317 -38.74 6.55 -10.76
N ASN A 318 -37.58 6.86 -11.34
CA ASN A 318 -37.25 8.13 -11.96
C ASN A 318 -38.39 8.68 -12.86
N GLY A 319 -38.99 9.79 -12.46
CA GLY A 319 -39.94 10.55 -13.27
C GLY A 319 -39.87 12.04 -12.97
N GLU A 320 -39.43 12.83 -13.96
CA GLU A 320 -39.43 14.30 -13.92
C GLU A 320 -40.87 14.85 -13.74
N GLY A 321 -41.09 15.72 -12.74
CA GLY A 321 -42.35 16.46 -12.58
C GLY A 321 -42.39 17.39 -11.37
N THR A 322 -42.86 18.62 -11.56
CA THR A 322 -42.89 19.73 -10.60
C THR A 322 -44.08 19.73 -9.61
N LEU A 323 -43.77 19.97 -8.31
CA LEU A 323 -44.50 20.62 -7.19
C LEU A 323 -45.86 20.07 -6.68
N ASP A 324 -45.90 19.69 -5.38
CA ASP A 324 -46.92 20.16 -4.40
C ASP A 324 -46.44 20.01 -2.92
N PRO A 325 -46.64 20.98 -2.00
CA PRO A 325 -46.22 20.91 -0.61
C PRO A 325 -47.42 20.83 0.37
N GLU A 326 -47.97 19.65 0.63
CA GLU A 326 -48.81 19.40 1.82
C GLU A 326 -49.09 17.90 1.99
N GLN A 327 -48.45 17.26 2.98
CA GLN A 327 -49.07 16.33 3.97
C GLN A 327 -48.00 15.68 4.87
N LEU A 328 -48.27 15.70 6.18
CA LEU A 328 -47.44 15.16 7.26
C LEU A 328 -47.07 13.69 7.05
N ARG A 329 -45.88 13.39 6.53
CA ARG A 329 -45.09 12.18 6.81
C ARG A 329 -43.61 12.54 6.64
N MET A 330 -42.87 12.70 7.74
CA MET A 330 -41.41 12.74 7.65
C MET A 330 -40.90 11.31 7.87
N PRO A 331 -40.31 10.66 6.85
CA PRO A 331 -39.64 9.37 7.01
C PRO A 331 -38.51 9.52 8.03
N VAL A 332 -38.33 8.54 8.90
CA VAL A 332 -37.13 8.50 9.75
C VAL A 332 -36.01 7.92 8.90
N GLY A 333 -35.52 8.68 7.91
CA GLY A 333 -34.66 8.24 6.80
C GLY A 333 -33.38 7.46 7.14
N ILE A 334 -33.49 6.30 7.78
CA ILE A 334 -32.46 5.32 8.04
C ILE A 334 -32.80 4.14 7.15
N SER A 335 -32.04 3.94 6.07
CA SER A 335 -32.19 2.71 5.30
C SER A 335 -31.83 1.50 6.17
N ALA A 336 -32.54 0.39 5.99
CA ALA A 336 -32.23 -0.87 6.67
C ALA A 336 -30.74 -1.25 6.49
N GLU A 337 -30.17 -0.95 5.32
CA GLU A 337 -28.76 -1.13 4.97
C GLU A 337 -27.80 -0.39 5.93
N ALA A 338 -28.15 0.82 6.36
CA ALA A 338 -27.32 1.59 7.30
C ALA A 338 -27.28 0.93 8.69
N ILE A 339 -28.39 0.34 9.13
CA ILE A 339 -28.44 -0.44 10.38
C ILE A 339 -27.65 -1.74 10.23
N TYR A 340 -27.79 -2.42 9.09
CA TYR A 340 -27.03 -3.63 8.75
C TYR A 340 -25.52 -3.41 8.76
N ALA A 341 -25.02 -2.36 8.11
CA ALA A 341 -23.61 -1.97 8.14
C ALA A 341 -23.11 -1.74 9.58
N LYS A 342 -23.94 -1.13 10.44
CA LYS A 342 -23.60 -0.90 11.86
C LYS A 342 -23.66 -2.17 12.70
N ILE A 343 -24.54 -3.13 12.37
CA ILE A 343 -24.55 -4.46 12.97
C ILE A 343 -23.21 -5.16 12.68
N VAL A 344 -22.74 -5.12 11.43
CA VAL A 344 -21.41 -5.68 11.07
C VAL A 344 -20.31 -4.98 11.87
N GLU A 345 -20.28 -3.64 11.89
CA GLU A 345 -19.22 -2.87 12.56
C GLU A 345 -19.17 -3.12 14.09
N LYS A 346 -20.34 -3.20 14.76
CA LYS A 346 -20.45 -3.27 16.23
C LYS A 346 -20.56 -4.69 16.77
N CYS A 347 -21.05 -5.63 15.96
CA CYS A 347 -21.35 -7.01 16.35
C CYS A 347 -20.64 -8.07 15.53
N GLY A 348 -19.87 -7.72 14.49
CA GLY A 348 -19.00 -8.65 13.74
C GLY A 348 -17.76 -9.11 14.54
N ASP A 349 -17.11 -10.18 14.07
CA ASP A 349 -15.87 -10.68 14.70
C ASP A 349 -14.67 -9.78 14.37
N ARG A 350 -14.19 -9.02 15.36
CA ARG A 350 -12.87 -8.36 15.31
C ARG A 350 -11.70 -9.33 15.58
N LYS A 351 -11.81 -10.62 15.21
CA LYS A 351 -10.63 -11.49 15.11
C LYS A 351 -10.11 -11.36 13.68
N TYR A 352 -9.32 -10.31 13.45
CA TYR A 352 -8.66 -10.08 12.17
C TYR A 352 -7.78 -11.29 11.82
N TRP A 353 -7.82 -11.77 10.57
CA TRP A 353 -6.81 -12.72 10.07
C TRP A 353 -5.38 -12.23 10.28
N GLU A 354 -5.19 -10.91 10.39
CA GLU A 354 -3.94 -10.27 10.80
C GLU A 354 -3.41 -10.79 12.15
N SER A 355 -4.28 -11.18 13.10
CA SER A 355 -3.81 -11.74 14.38
C SER A 355 -3.21 -13.13 14.21
N TRP A 356 -3.70 -13.91 13.23
CA TRP A 356 -3.17 -15.24 12.90
C TRP A 356 -1.91 -15.16 12.04
N ALA A 357 -1.73 -14.09 11.27
CA ALA A 357 -0.60 -13.95 10.36
C ALA A 357 0.76 -14.05 11.08
N LYS A 358 0.85 -13.55 12.31
CA LYS A 358 2.08 -13.69 13.12
C LYS A 358 2.34 -15.14 13.51
N ASP A 359 1.31 -15.85 13.96
CA ASP A 359 1.42 -17.26 14.36
C ASP A 359 1.82 -18.13 13.16
N VAL A 360 1.32 -17.81 11.97
CA VAL A 360 1.67 -18.50 10.72
C VAL A 360 3.10 -18.21 10.30
N ALA A 361 3.58 -16.98 10.44
CA ALA A 361 4.99 -16.66 10.18
C ALA A 361 5.93 -17.48 11.09
N ASP A 362 5.54 -17.69 12.35
CA ASP A 362 6.30 -18.51 13.30
C ASP A 362 6.17 -20.02 12.97
N ILE A 363 5.00 -20.49 12.53
CA ILE A 363 4.80 -21.88 12.05
C ILE A 363 5.58 -22.15 10.78
N PHE A 364 5.58 -21.23 9.82
CA PHE A 364 6.34 -21.34 8.57
C PHE A 364 7.83 -21.55 8.88
N LYS A 365 8.41 -20.74 9.76
CA LYS A 365 9.82 -20.89 10.20
C LYS A 365 10.08 -22.23 10.89
N ARG A 366 9.18 -22.68 11.76
CA ARG A 366 9.30 -24.00 12.42
C ARG A 366 9.26 -25.13 11.39
N LEU A 367 8.37 -25.04 10.42
CA LEU A 367 8.18 -26.04 9.38
C LEU A 367 9.41 -26.12 8.46
N VAL A 368 9.91 -24.99 7.97
CA VAL A 368 11.14 -24.89 7.18
C VAL A 368 12.31 -25.51 7.94
N GLY A 369 12.57 -25.08 9.18
CA GLY A 369 13.66 -25.63 9.98
C GLY A 369 13.50 -27.12 10.28
N ARG A 370 12.27 -27.64 10.36
CA ARG A 370 12.03 -29.07 10.52
C ARG A 370 12.32 -29.86 9.25
N ILE A 371 11.92 -29.36 8.09
CA ILE A 371 12.22 -29.97 6.79
C ILE A 371 13.74 -30.00 6.57
N GLU A 372 14.44 -28.89 6.84
CA GLU A 372 15.91 -28.82 6.76
C GLU A 372 16.58 -29.88 7.65
N ASN A 373 16.19 -29.97 8.92
CA ASN A 373 16.73 -30.96 9.85
C ASN A 373 16.46 -32.41 9.41
N LEU A 374 15.32 -32.68 8.77
CA LEU A 374 15.02 -34.01 8.23
C LEU A 374 15.88 -34.34 7.02
N LEU A 375 16.11 -33.38 6.14
CA LEU A 375 16.92 -33.55 4.93
C LEU A 375 18.42 -33.64 5.23
N ASP A 376 18.89 -32.97 6.29
CA ASP A 376 20.31 -32.98 6.68
C ASP A 376 20.66 -34.18 7.58
N ASN A 377 19.67 -34.96 8.02
CA ASN A 377 19.88 -36.16 8.82
C ASN A 377 20.42 -37.31 7.95
N PRO A 378 21.63 -37.85 8.23
CA PRO A 378 22.22 -38.94 7.45
C PRO A 378 21.40 -40.23 7.41
N ASP A 379 20.50 -40.45 8.38
CA ASP A 379 19.63 -41.62 8.44
C ASP A 379 18.45 -41.56 7.43
N ASN A 380 18.20 -40.38 6.85
CA ASN A 380 17.06 -40.10 5.96
C ASN A 380 17.47 -40.02 4.47
N GLN A 381 18.40 -40.86 4.02
CA GLN A 381 18.97 -40.78 2.66
C GLN A 381 17.92 -40.84 1.54
N ALA A 382 16.84 -41.61 1.72
CA ALA A 382 15.77 -41.69 0.72
C ALA A 382 15.02 -40.35 0.55
N LEU A 383 14.71 -39.66 1.67
CA LEU A 383 14.08 -38.34 1.64
C LEU A 383 14.99 -37.31 0.96
N GLN A 384 16.28 -37.36 1.26
CA GLN A 384 17.26 -36.50 0.63
C GLN A 384 17.28 -36.70 -0.89
N MET A 385 17.35 -37.96 -1.35
CA MET A 385 17.32 -38.26 -2.79
C MET A 385 16.04 -37.77 -3.46
N TRP A 386 14.86 -38.07 -2.90
CA TRP A 386 13.59 -37.64 -3.49
C TRP A 386 13.46 -36.12 -3.55
N PHE A 387 13.92 -35.42 -2.51
CA PHE A 387 13.91 -33.96 -2.50
C PHE A 387 14.92 -33.37 -3.49
N ASP A 388 16.12 -33.93 -3.59
CA ASP A 388 17.15 -33.47 -4.52
C ASP A 388 16.73 -33.71 -5.99
N ASP A 389 16.05 -34.83 -6.29
CA ASP A 389 15.46 -35.11 -7.60
C ASP A 389 14.34 -34.11 -7.92
N PHE A 390 13.42 -33.87 -6.98
CA PHE A 390 12.37 -32.85 -7.13
C PHE A 390 12.95 -31.44 -7.33
N HIS A 391 13.98 -31.09 -6.57
CA HIS A 391 14.66 -29.79 -6.68
C HIS A 391 15.34 -29.63 -8.05
N THR A 392 15.93 -30.71 -8.57
CA THR A 392 16.52 -30.73 -9.91
C THR A 392 15.45 -30.46 -10.97
N GLU A 393 14.30 -31.13 -10.88
CA GLU A 393 13.18 -30.90 -11.81
C GLU A 393 12.59 -29.50 -11.69
N LEU A 394 12.51 -28.91 -10.50
CA LEU A 394 12.10 -27.50 -10.33
C LEU A 394 13.06 -26.53 -11.04
N LYS A 395 14.37 -26.79 -11.02
CA LYS A 395 15.35 -25.95 -11.73
C LYS A 395 15.16 -25.99 -13.23
N GLU A 396 14.92 -27.18 -13.77
CA GLU A 396 14.68 -27.39 -15.20
C GLU A 396 13.32 -26.82 -15.65
N THR A 397 12.31 -26.86 -14.78
CA THR A 397 10.95 -26.36 -15.06
C THR A 397 10.83 -24.84 -14.92
N ILE A 398 11.46 -24.26 -13.91
CA ILE A 398 11.40 -22.85 -13.57
C ILE A 398 12.71 -22.17 -13.99
N ASN A 399 13.75 -22.28 -13.16
CA ASN A 399 15.05 -21.64 -13.40
C ASN A 399 16.17 -22.30 -12.58
N ASP A 400 17.39 -22.37 -13.13
CA ASP A 400 18.59 -22.84 -12.42
C ASP A 400 18.89 -22.05 -11.14
N SER A 401 18.37 -20.83 -11.02
CA SER A 401 18.50 -19.97 -9.83
C SER A 401 17.69 -20.45 -8.62
N ILE A 402 16.79 -21.44 -8.76
CA ILE A 402 16.02 -21.97 -7.64
C ILE A 402 16.97 -22.69 -6.66
N THR A 403 17.14 -22.11 -5.47
CA THR A 403 17.98 -22.69 -4.41
C THR A 403 17.26 -23.81 -3.66
N ARG A 404 18.02 -24.67 -2.97
CA ARG A 404 17.45 -25.74 -2.11
C ARG A 404 16.52 -25.14 -1.06
N GLU A 405 16.93 -24.03 -0.44
CA GLU A 405 16.12 -23.27 0.52
C GLU A 405 14.79 -22.79 -0.11
N SER A 406 14.83 -22.26 -1.34
CA SER A 406 13.61 -21.80 -2.03
C SER A 406 12.65 -22.96 -2.33
N ALA A 407 13.16 -24.16 -2.63
CA ALA A 407 12.34 -25.36 -2.81
C ALA A 407 11.71 -25.83 -1.49
N ILE A 408 12.43 -25.71 -0.36
CA ILE A 408 11.89 -25.99 0.98
C ILE A 408 10.78 -24.99 1.32
N ASP A 409 11.00 -23.70 1.03
CA ASP A 409 9.99 -22.66 1.22
C ASP A 409 8.72 -22.96 0.41
N MET A 410 8.84 -23.38 -0.86
CA MET A 410 7.69 -23.79 -1.68
C MET A 410 6.91 -24.96 -1.07
N MET A 411 7.60 -25.97 -0.55
CA MET A 411 6.97 -27.10 0.14
C MET A 411 6.25 -26.65 1.43
N ALA A 412 6.89 -25.79 2.22
CA ALA A 412 6.29 -25.24 3.45
C ALA A 412 5.07 -24.34 3.14
N GLN A 413 5.14 -23.53 2.09
CA GLN A 413 4.03 -22.71 1.60
C GLN A 413 2.84 -23.60 1.20
N HIS A 414 3.09 -24.67 0.46
CA HIS A 414 2.06 -25.62 0.05
C HIS A 414 1.36 -26.26 1.25
N ILE A 415 2.12 -26.74 2.25
CA ILE A 415 1.56 -27.35 3.47
C ILE A 415 0.63 -26.40 4.23
N ILE A 416 0.95 -25.11 4.27
CA ILE A 416 0.14 -24.09 4.97
C ILE A 416 -1.06 -23.64 4.12
N THR A 417 -0.88 -23.51 2.81
CA THR A 417 -1.88 -22.88 1.92
C THR A 417 -2.93 -23.87 1.42
N ARG A 418 -2.55 -25.14 1.17
CA ARG A 418 -3.49 -26.16 0.68
C ARG A 418 -4.76 -26.29 1.54
N PRO A 419 -4.69 -26.40 2.89
CA PRO A 419 -5.89 -26.49 3.72
C PRO A 419 -6.77 -25.23 3.68
N VAL A 420 -6.18 -24.06 3.38
CA VAL A 420 -6.94 -22.82 3.21
C VAL A 420 -7.78 -22.88 1.95
N PHE A 421 -7.21 -23.35 0.83
CA PHE A 421 -7.96 -23.55 -0.41
C PHE A 421 -9.01 -24.64 -0.27
N GLU A 422 -8.71 -25.76 0.36
CA GLU A 422 -9.68 -26.82 0.66
C GLU A 422 -10.84 -26.31 1.54
N ALA A 423 -10.55 -25.48 2.56
CA ALA A 423 -11.56 -24.87 3.43
C ALA A 423 -12.41 -23.81 2.71
N LEU A 424 -11.83 -23.09 1.75
CA LEU A 424 -12.54 -22.08 0.96
C LEU A 424 -13.53 -22.73 -0.04
N PHE A 425 -13.25 -23.97 -0.46
CA PHE A 425 -14.02 -24.67 -1.50
C PHE A 425 -14.39 -26.11 -1.10
N GLU A 426 -15.38 -26.28 -0.21
CA GLU A 426 -15.79 -27.59 0.35
C GLU A 426 -16.17 -28.68 -0.68
N ASN A 427 -16.58 -28.29 -1.90
CA ASN A 427 -16.96 -29.22 -2.99
C ASN A 427 -15.86 -29.40 -4.04
N TYR A 428 -14.65 -28.91 -3.77
CA TYR A 428 -13.56 -28.83 -4.72
C TYR A 428 -12.37 -29.63 -4.22
N ASP A 429 -11.99 -30.67 -4.96
CA ASP A 429 -10.74 -31.39 -4.72
C ASP A 429 -9.60 -30.67 -5.45
N PHE A 430 -9.23 -29.49 -4.93
CA PHE A 430 -8.16 -28.62 -5.43
C PHE A 430 -6.86 -29.39 -5.69
N ALA A 431 -6.52 -30.27 -4.75
CA ALA A 431 -5.33 -31.10 -4.82
C ALA A 431 -5.35 -31.99 -6.06
N SER A 432 -6.46 -32.70 -6.30
CA SER A 432 -6.55 -33.68 -7.40
C SER A 432 -6.48 -33.05 -8.80
N GLY A 433 -7.02 -31.84 -8.98
CA GLY A 433 -7.11 -31.17 -10.28
C GLY A 433 -5.86 -30.37 -10.68
N ASN A 434 -4.97 -30.06 -9.74
CA ASN A 434 -3.81 -29.20 -9.98
C ASN A 434 -2.49 -30.00 -10.07
N PRO A 435 -1.78 -29.99 -11.22
CA PRO A 435 -0.53 -30.71 -11.41
C PRO A 435 0.55 -30.47 -10.36
N VAL A 436 0.72 -29.20 -9.97
CA VAL A 436 1.76 -28.78 -9.03
C VAL A 436 1.39 -29.19 -7.61
N ALA A 437 0.12 -29.02 -7.22
CA ALA A 437 -0.37 -29.46 -5.93
C ALA A 437 -0.24 -30.97 -5.77
N ASN A 438 -0.53 -31.74 -6.82
CA ASN A 438 -0.33 -33.19 -6.86
C ASN A 438 1.14 -33.58 -6.64
N ALA A 439 2.08 -32.92 -7.33
CA ALA A 439 3.51 -33.17 -7.17
C ALA A 439 3.99 -32.89 -5.73
N LEU A 440 3.61 -31.74 -5.18
CA LEU A 440 3.97 -31.34 -3.81
C LEU A 440 3.27 -32.21 -2.75
N ASN A 441 2.05 -32.69 -3.01
CA ASN A 441 1.37 -33.66 -2.16
C ASN A 441 2.07 -35.01 -2.14
N LYS A 442 2.52 -35.49 -3.31
CA LYS A 442 3.32 -36.73 -3.42
C LYS A 442 4.58 -36.60 -2.58
N LEU A 443 5.32 -35.49 -2.74
CA LEU A 443 6.50 -35.21 -1.94
C LEU A 443 6.17 -35.09 -0.44
N GLN A 444 5.09 -34.41 -0.06
CA GLN A 444 4.69 -34.31 1.35
C GLN A 444 4.34 -35.67 1.97
N ASN A 445 3.66 -36.55 1.22
CA ASN A 445 3.29 -37.87 1.71
C ASN A 445 4.52 -38.71 2.06
N ASP A 446 5.61 -38.55 1.32
CA ASP A 446 6.88 -39.20 1.61
C ASP A 446 7.48 -38.74 2.97
N PHE A 447 7.11 -37.54 3.45
CA PHE A 447 7.52 -37.00 4.76
C PHE A 447 6.50 -37.27 5.88
N SER A 448 5.33 -37.84 5.58
CA SER A 448 4.21 -37.98 6.52
C SER A 448 4.57 -38.80 7.78
N GLU A 449 5.42 -39.83 7.63
CA GLU A 449 5.89 -40.67 8.74
C GLU A 449 6.71 -39.90 9.80
N PHE A 450 7.22 -38.71 9.44
CA PHE A 450 8.02 -37.86 10.31
C PHE A 450 7.18 -36.79 11.04
N GLY A 451 5.85 -36.81 10.86
CA GLY A 451 4.91 -36.02 11.65
C GLY A 451 4.98 -34.51 11.43
N LEU A 452 5.25 -34.06 10.18
CA LEU A 452 5.23 -32.64 9.78
C LEU A 452 3.91 -31.94 10.14
N GLU A 453 2.79 -32.66 10.05
CA GLU A 453 1.43 -32.19 10.35
C GLU A 453 1.26 -31.69 11.80
N ASN A 454 2.15 -32.10 12.71
CA ASN A 454 2.11 -31.61 14.10
C ASN A 454 2.41 -30.12 14.21
N GLU A 455 3.20 -29.54 13.29
CA GLU A 455 3.51 -28.09 13.31
C GLU A 455 2.32 -27.23 12.87
N THR A 456 1.37 -27.80 12.14
CA THR A 456 0.19 -27.09 11.59
C THR A 456 -1.06 -27.19 12.46
N ARG A 457 -1.03 -27.94 13.58
CA ARG A 457 -2.20 -28.16 14.45
C ARG A 457 -2.75 -26.86 15.05
N ASP A 458 -1.86 -25.92 15.34
CA ASP A 458 -2.23 -24.60 15.87
C ASP A 458 -3.08 -23.78 14.87
N LEU A 459 -3.11 -24.17 13.59
CA LEU A 459 -3.89 -23.53 12.52
C LEU A 459 -5.29 -24.14 12.32
N GLU A 460 -5.67 -25.22 13.03
CA GLU A 460 -7.00 -25.82 12.89
C GLU A 460 -8.12 -24.78 13.12
N GLY A 461 -7.97 -23.93 14.14
CA GLY A 461 -8.94 -22.85 14.42
C GLY A 461 -8.94 -21.73 13.36
N PHE A 462 -7.83 -21.53 12.66
CA PHE A 462 -7.76 -20.62 11.51
C PHE A 462 -8.49 -21.22 10.31
N TYR A 463 -8.24 -22.49 9.97
CA TYR A 463 -8.93 -23.17 8.87
C TYR A 463 -10.45 -23.26 9.12
N GLU A 464 -10.88 -23.56 10.35
CA GLU A 464 -12.30 -23.52 10.73
C GLU A 464 -12.89 -22.11 10.55
N SER A 465 -12.11 -21.05 10.83
CA SER A 465 -12.54 -19.67 10.58
C SER A 465 -12.69 -19.35 9.10
N VAL A 466 -11.79 -19.85 8.24
CA VAL A 466 -11.89 -19.68 6.78
C VAL A 466 -13.12 -20.42 6.25
N GLN A 467 -13.28 -21.68 6.66
CA GLN A 467 -14.41 -22.53 6.31
C GLN A 467 -15.74 -21.87 6.71
N ASN A 468 -15.85 -21.38 7.95
CA ASN A 468 -17.06 -20.69 8.41
C ASN A 468 -17.38 -19.41 7.61
N ARG A 469 -16.37 -18.72 7.10
CA ARG A 469 -16.55 -17.52 6.25
C ARG A 469 -16.93 -17.89 4.82
N ALA A 470 -16.42 -19.01 4.31
CA ALA A 470 -16.79 -19.57 3.02
C ALA A 470 -18.17 -20.25 3.02
N ARG A 471 -18.63 -20.72 4.19
CA ARG A 471 -19.84 -21.53 4.33
C ARG A 471 -21.10 -20.78 3.93
N GLY A 472 -21.70 -21.22 2.82
CA GLY A 472 -22.91 -20.63 2.25
C GLY A 472 -22.65 -19.30 1.53
N LEU A 473 -21.46 -19.13 0.94
CA LEU A 473 -21.24 -18.25 -0.21
C LEU A 473 -21.71 -18.99 -1.46
N ASP A 474 -22.74 -18.45 -2.11
CA ASP A 474 -23.47 -19.05 -3.23
C ASP A 474 -23.08 -18.48 -4.60
N ASN A 475 -22.20 -17.47 -4.65
CA ASN A 475 -21.71 -16.88 -5.90
C ASN A 475 -20.17 -16.78 -5.95
N SER A 476 -19.61 -16.83 -7.15
CA SER A 476 -18.16 -16.80 -7.41
C SER A 476 -17.48 -15.49 -6.99
N GLU A 477 -18.15 -14.34 -7.16
CA GLU A 477 -17.60 -13.03 -6.81
C GLU A 477 -17.34 -12.88 -5.31
N ALA A 478 -18.25 -13.39 -4.47
CA ALA A 478 -18.10 -13.37 -3.02
C ALA A 478 -16.91 -14.22 -2.57
N ARG A 479 -16.70 -15.40 -3.19
CA ARG A 479 -15.53 -16.25 -2.89
C ARG A 479 -14.22 -15.58 -3.30
N GLN A 480 -14.19 -14.92 -4.46
CA GLN A 480 -13.04 -14.14 -4.91
C GLN A 480 -12.71 -12.99 -3.95
N ARG A 481 -13.72 -12.29 -3.42
CA ARG A 481 -13.54 -11.23 -2.43
C ARG A 481 -12.91 -11.77 -1.14
N VAL A 482 -13.36 -12.92 -0.66
CA VAL A 482 -12.78 -13.60 0.51
C VAL A 482 -11.34 -14.03 0.24
N LEU A 483 -11.04 -14.56 -0.94
CA LEU A 483 -9.69 -14.94 -1.34
C LEU A 483 -8.75 -13.73 -1.44
N LEU A 484 -9.22 -12.63 -2.00
CA LEU A 484 -8.48 -11.37 -2.08
C LEU A 484 -8.18 -10.81 -0.68
N GLU A 485 -9.15 -10.84 0.22
CA GLU A 485 -8.95 -10.42 1.60
C GLU A 485 -7.97 -11.35 2.34
N LEU A 486 -8.01 -12.66 2.10
CA LEU A 486 -7.02 -13.62 2.63
C LEU A 486 -5.63 -13.26 2.11
N TYR A 487 -5.51 -12.96 0.82
CA TYR A 487 -4.25 -12.56 0.24
C TYR A 487 -3.69 -11.29 0.89
N GLU A 488 -4.47 -10.20 0.89
CA GLU A 488 -4.03 -8.89 1.37
C GLU A 488 -3.78 -8.84 2.88
N LYS A 489 -4.65 -9.46 3.68
CA LYS A 489 -4.57 -9.35 5.14
C LYS A 489 -3.76 -10.46 5.77
N PHE A 490 -3.80 -11.66 5.20
CA PHE A 490 -3.17 -12.85 5.77
C PHE A 490 -1.83 -13.17 5.09
N PHE A 491 -1.81 -13.48 3.79
CA PHE A 491 -0.58 -13.95 3.13
C PHE A 491 0.51 -12.88 3.05
N VAL A 492 0.14 -11.64 2.69
CA VAL A 492 1.08 -10.50 2.69
C VAL A 492 1.70 -10.26 4.07
N THR A 493 0.94 -10.51 5.13
CA THR A 493 1.41 -10.30 6.51
C THR A 493 2.23 -11.49 7.02
N ALA A 494 1.77 -12.72 6.74
CA ALA A 494 2.36 -13.96 7.25
C ALA A 494 3.65 -14.34 6.52
N LEU A 495 3.71 -14.10 5.21
CA LEU A 495 4.82 -14.44 4.33
C LEU A 495 5.45 -13.17 3.75
N LYS A 496 5.58 -12.14 4.58
CA LYS A 496 5.97 -10.79 4.13
C LYS A 496 7.31 -10.77 3.39
N LYS A 497 8.31 -11.51 3.89
CA LYS A 497 9.65 -11.54 3.29
C LYS A 497 9.58 -12.17 1.88
N GLU A 498 8.79 -13.21 1.75
CA GLU A 498 8.57 -13.96 0.52
C GLU A 498 7.77 -13.11 -0.47
N VAL A 499 6.66 -12.50 -0.05
CA VAL A 499 5.85 -11.60 -0.89
C VAL A 499 6.65 -10.37 -1.34
N GLU A 500 7.45 -9.75 -0.47
CA GLU A 500 8.33 -8.63 -0.83
C GLU A 500 9.43 -9.05 -1.81
N ARG A 501 9.99 -10.25 -1.64
CA ARG A 501 10.98 -10.84 -2.56
C ARG A 501 10.37 -11.15 -3.94
N LEU A 502 9.12 -11.61 -3.95
CA LEU A 502 8.43 -12.11 -5.14
C LEU A 502 7.64 -11.02 -5.89
N GLY A 503 7.47 -9.84 -5.29
CA GLY A 503 7.01 -8.63 -5.98
C GLY A 503 5.58 -8.67 -6.52
N ILE A 504 4.70 -9.49 -5.95
CA ILE A 504 3.32 -9.63 -6.40
C ILE A 504 2.55 -8.33 -6.16
N VAL A 505 1.90 -7.79 -7.21
CA VAL A 505 1.10 -6.57 -7.16
C VAL A 505 -0.29 -6.87 -7.71
N TYR A 506 -1.33 -6.52 -6.96
CA TYR A 506 -2.70 -6.58 -7.47
C TYR A 506 -2.95 -5.44 -8.46
N THR A 507 -3.43 -5.79 -9.66
CA THR A 507 -3.73 -4.81 -10.70
C THR A 507 -5.18 -4.34 -10.56
N PRO A 508 -5.45 -3.02 -10.47
CA PRO A 508 -6.82 -2.49 -10.37
C PRO A 508 -7.70 -2.99 -11.52
N ILE A 509 -8.95 -3.32 -11.23
CA ILE A 509 -9.88 -3.91 -12.20
C ILE A 509 -10.12 -2.95 -13.37
N GLU A 510 -10.22 -1.65 -13.11
CA GLU A 510 -10.44 -0.62 -14.12
C GLU A 510 -9.28 -0.57 -15.13
N VAL A 511 -8.04 -0.83 -14.70
CA VAL A 511 -6.88 -0.92 -15.59
C VAL A 511 -6.94 -2.19 -16.43
N VAL A 512 -7.32 -3.32 -15.82
CA VAL A 512 -7.42 -4.62 -16.50
C VAL A 512 -8.51 -4.58 -17.57
N ASP A 513 -9.72 -4.15 -17.20
CA ASP A 513 -10.86 -4.04 -18.10
C ASP A 513 -10.54 -3.10 -19.26
N PHE A 514 -9.93 -1.95 -18.99
CA PHE A 514 -9.52 -1.02 -20.05
C PHE A 514 -8.55 -1.65 -21.05
N ILE A 515 -7.57 -2.41 -20.59
CA ILE A 515 -6.62 -3.12 -21.46
C ILE A 515 -7.33 -4.19 -22.29
N LEU A 516 -8.24 -4.96 -21.70
CA LEU A 516 -8.96 -6.03 -22.40
C LEU A 516 -9.82 -5.48 -23.54
N HIS A 517 -10.62 -4.45 -23.27
CA HIS A 517 -11.45 -3.83 -24.28
C HIS A 517 -10.61 -3.13 -25.36
N SER A 518 -9.53 -2.44 -24.97
CA SER A 518 -8.61 -1.80 -25.93
C SER A 518 -7.91 -2.83 -26.82
N ALA A 519 -7.43 -3.95 -26.27
CA ALA A 519 -6.80 -5.00 -27.05
C ALA A 519 -7.78 -5.65 -28.02
N ASN A 520 -9.03 -5.87 -27.60
CA ASN A 520 -10.09 -6.39 -28.47
C ASN A 520 -10.44 -5.42 -29.60
N GLU A 521 -10.57 -4.12 -29.30
CA GLU A 521 -10.82 -3.07 -30.29
C GLU A 521 -9.69 -2.98 -31.33
N VAL A 522 -8.44 -2.94 -30.88
CA VAL A 522 -7.27 -2.92 -31.77
C VAL A 522 -7.19 -4.19 -32.62
N LEU A 523 -7.56 -5.36 -32.07
CA LEU A 523 -7.65 -6.59 -32.87
C LEU A 523 -8.69 -6.47 -34.00
N GLN A 524 -9.82 -5.83 -33.73
CA GLN A 524 -10.89 -5.62 -34.70
C GLN A 524 -10.46 -4.63 -35.78
N ASP A 525 -9.85 -3.52 -35.39
CA ASP A 525 -9.44 -2.47 -36.31
C ASP A 525 -8.28 -2.91 -37.23
N GLU A 526 -7.28 -3.60 -36.67
CA GLU A 526 -6.05 -3.96 -37.40
C GLU A 526 -6.17 -5.27 -38.17
N PHE A 527 -6.93 -6.24 -37.65
CA PHE A 527 -7.00 -7.60 -38.20
C PHE A 527 -8.43 -8.07 -38.53
N GLY A 528 -9.47 -7.29 -38.21
CA GLY A 528 -10.86 -7.70 -38.40
C GLY A 528 -11.27 -8.90 -37.52
N ARG A 529 -10.60 -9.11 -36.38
CA ARG A 529 -10.82 -10.24 -35.47
C ARG A 529 -11.15 -9.78 -34.06
N SER A 530 -11.76 -10.64 -33.26
CA SER A 530 -12.07 -10.44 -31.85
C SER A 530 -11.24 -11.37 -30.95
N LEU A 531 -11.10 -11.03 -29.67
CA LEU A 531 -10.56 -11.96 -28.67
C LEU A 531 -11.38 -13.26 -28.56
N SER A 532 -12.63 -13.28 -29.02
CA SER A 532 -13.49 -14.48 -29.09
C SER A 532 -13.17 -15.41 -30.26
N ASP A 533 -12.56 -14.92 -31.34
CA ASP A 533 -12.48 -15.66 -32.60
C ASP A 533 -11.55 -16.88 -32.53
N GLU A 534 -11.86 -17.91 -33.31
CA GLU A 534 -11.06 -19.14 -33.42
C GLU A 534 -9.65 -18.89 -33.93
N GLY A 535 -8.64 -19.43 -33.24
CA GLY A 535 -7.23 -19.25 -33.54
C GLY A 535 -6.69 -17.88 -33.12
N VAL A 536 -7.31 -17.22 -32.13
CA VAL A 536 -6.74 -16.07 -31.41
C VAL A 536 -6.30 -16.57 -30.04
N HIS A 537 -5.06 -17.02 -29.93
CA HIS A 537 -4.48 -17.45 -28.67
C HIS A 537 -4.06 -16.23 -27.83
N VAL A 538 -4.53 -16.19 -26.59
CA VAL A 538 -4.25 -15.13 -25.62
C VAL A 538 -3.32 -15.68 -24.54
N LEU A 539 -2.20 -15.00 -24.31
CA LEU A 539 -1.24 -15.36 -23.28
C LEU A 539 -1.09 -14.22 -22.27
N ASP A 540 -1.21 -14.56 -20.99
CA ASP A 540 -0.75 -13.75 -19.87
C ASP A 540 0.55 -14.35 -19.29
N PRO A 541 1.73 -13.84 -19.67
CA PRO A 541 3.02 -14.42 -19.26
C PRO A 541 3.38 -14.17 -17.79
N PHE A 542 2.65 -13.30 -17.08
CA PHE A 542 2.92 -12.88 -15.71
C PHE A 542 1.61 -12.74 -14.94
N THR A 543 0.88 -13.85 -14.82
CA THR A 543 -0.56 -13.77 -14.52
C THR A 543 -0.88 -13.29 -13.12
N GLY A 544 0.07 -13.38 -12.18
CA GLY A 544 -0.13 -13.01 -10.79
C GLY A 544 -1.30 -13.80 -10.21
N THR A 545 -2.37 -13.10 -9.85
CA THR A 545 -3.60 -13.71 -9.31
C THR A 545 -4.61 -14.14 -10.38
N GLY A 546 -4.22 -14.16 -11.67
CA GLY A 546 -5.09 -14.57 -12.78
C GLY A 546 -6.10 -13.51 -13.22
N ILE A 547 -5.90 -12.24 -12.84
CA ILE A 547 -6.94 -11.22 -12.97
C ILE A 547 -7.28 -10.89 -14.43
N PHE A 548 -6.30 -10.87 -15.34
CA PHE A 548 -6.56 -10.58 -16.76
C PHE A 548 -7.46 -11.63 -17.41
N LEU A 549 -7.16 -12.92 -17.21
CA LEU A 549 -7.99 -14.00 -17.76
C LEU A 549 -9.35 -14.09 -17.05
N THR A 550 -9.38 -13.85 -15.74
CA THR A 550 -10.64 -13.79 -14.96
C THR A 550 -11.56 -12.71 -15.51
N ARG A 551 -11.06 -11.47 -15.65
CA ARG A 551 -11.83 -10.36 -16.21
C ARG A 551 -12.20 -10.58 -17.67
N LEU A 552 -11.33 -11.20 -18.47
CA LEU A 552 -11.66 -11.56 -19.85
C LEU A 552 -12.87 -12.51 -19.92
N LEU A 553 -12.92 -13.52 -19.07
CA LEU A 553 -14.06 -14.45 -18.99
C LEU A 553 -15.35 -13.75 -18.53
N GLN A 554 -15.25 -12.74 -17.65
CA GLN A 554 -16.37 -11.94 -17.12
C GLN A 554 -16.84 -10.83 -18.07
N SER A 555 -15.96 -10.29 -18.91
CA SER A 555 -16.16 -9.08 -19.73
C SER A 555 -17.16 -9.23 -20.89
N ASN A 556 -17.79 -10.40 -21.08
CA ASN A 556 -18.60 -10.75 -22.24
C ASN A 556 -17.91 -10.61 -23.62
N ILE A 557 -16.61 -10.27 -23.66
CA ILE A 557 -15.83 -10.17 -24.90
C ILE A 557 -15.74 -11.54 -25.59
N ILE A 558 -15.42 -12.58 -24.82
CA ILE A 558 -15.57 -13.97 -25.28
C ILE A 558 -17.07 -14.26 -25.36
N GLN A 559 -17.57 -14.76 -26.48
CA GLN A 559 -18.98 -15.13 -26.64
C GLN A 559 -19.27 -16.48 -25.98
N ASP A 560 -20.50 -16.71 -25.51
CA ASP A 560 -20.88 -17.96 -24.83
C ASP A 560 -20.65 -19.20 -25.71
N ALA A 561 -20.85 -19.07 -27.02
CA ALA A 561 -20.64 -20.16 -27.98
C ALA A 561 -19.16 -20.57 -28.13
N ASP A 562 -18.24 -19.65 -27.83
CA ASP A 562 -16.79 -19.85 -27.94
C ASP A 562 -16.12 -20.17 -26.59
N LEU A 563 -16.84 -19.99 -25.48
CA LEU A 563 -16.32 -20.03 -24.12
C LEU A 563 -15.54 -21.32 -23.82
N GLU A 564 -16.12 -22.48 -24.15
CA GLU A 564 -15.52 -23.81 -23.92
C GLU A 564 -14.19 -23.95 -24.67
N ARG A 565 -14.17 -23.59 -25.96
CA ARG A 565 -12.98 -23.66 -26.81
C ARG A 565 -11.89 -22.71 -26.30
N LYS A 566 -12.26 -21.46 -25.97
CA LYS A 566 -11.32 -20.47 -25.45
C LYS A 566 -10.66 -20.96 -24.17
N TYR A 567 -11.46 -21.37 -23.20
CA TYR A 567 -10.98 -21.84 -21.91
C TYR A 567 -10.07 -23.08 -22.02
N SER A 568 -10.44 -24.06 -22.84
CA SER A 568 -9.73 -25.33 -22.92
C SER A 568 -8.49 -25.32 -23.83
N GLU A 569 -8.45 -24.47 -24.86
CA GLU A 569 -7.43 -24.55 -25.92
C GLU A 569 -6.69 -23.24 -26.22
N GLU A 570 -7.28 -22.06 -25.97
CA GLU A 570 -6.76 -20.79 -26.50
C GLU A 570 -6.38 -19.73 -25.47
N LEU A 571 -6.73 -19.92 -24.20
CA LEU A 571 -6.27 -19.07 -23.10
C LEU A 571 -5.07 -19.70 -22.40
N HIS A 572 -4.01 -18.92 -22.19
CA HIS A 572 -2.75 -19.37 -21.62
C HIS A 572 -2.29 -18.41 -20.52
N ALA A 573 -1.71 -18.95 -19.45
CA ALA A 573 -1.16 -18.17 -18.36
C ALA A 573 0.13 -18.79 -17.80
N ASN A 574 1.10 -17.95 -17.44
CA ASN A 574 2.31 -18.37 -16.75
C ASN A 574 2.44 -17.64 -15.42
N GLU A 575 2.97 -18.32 -14.42
CA GLU A 575 3.32 -17.74 -13.13
C GLU A 575 4.57 -18.44 -12.56
N ILE A 576 5.44 -17.67 -11.91
CA ILE A 576 6.65 -18.20 -11.27
C ILE A 576 6.42 -18.45 -9.77
N VAL A 577 5.49 -17.71 -9.15
CA VAL A 577 5.22 -17.78 -7.72
C VAL A 577 4.11 -18.77 -7.40
N LEU A 578 4.43 -19.80 -6.61
CA LEU A 578 3.49 -20.89 -6.26
C LEU A 578 2.13 -20.40 -5.71
N LEU A 579 2.15 -19.49 -4.74
CA LEU A 579 0.91 -18.97 -4.13
C LEU A 579 0.06 -18.20 -5.15
N ALA A 580 0.70 -17.39 -6.00
CA ALA A 580 0.00 -16.63 -7.04
C ALA A 580 -0.59 -17.58 -8.09
N TYR A 581 0.17 -18.60 -8.49
CA TYR A 581 -0.27 -19.67 -9.39
C TYR A 581 -1.53 -20.39 -8.87
N TYR A 582 -1.58 -20.74 -7.58
CA TYR A 582 -2.78 -21.34 -6.98
C TYR A 582 -3.99 -20.39 -6.99
N ILE A 583 -3.79 -19.12 -6.63
CA ILE A 583 -4.86 -18.12 -6.67
C ILE A 583 -5.38 -17.93 -8.10
N ALA A 584 -4.48 -17.81 -9.08
CA ALA A 584 -4.83 -17.66 -10.48
C ALA A 584 -5.63 -18.85 -11.01
N THR A 585 -5.16 -20.07 -10.73
CA THR A 585 -5.85 -21.31 -11.13
C THR A 585 -7.30 -21.31 -10.64
N VAL A 586 -7.48 -21.09 -9.34
CA VAL A 586 -8.80 -21.09 -8.69
C VAL A 586 -9.70 -19.97 -9.25
N ASN A 587 -9.16 -18.75 -9.39
CA ASN A 587 -9.95 -17.62 -9.87
C ASN A 587 -10.47 -17.86 -11.30
N ILE A 588 -9.62 -18.38 -12.19
CA ILE A 588 -9.98 -18.66 -13.57
C ILE A 588 -11.02 -19.78 -13.64
N GLU A 589 -10.82 -20.86 -12.88
CA GLU A 589 -11.73 -22.02 -12.84
C GLU A 589 -13.11 -21.67 -12.27
N GLU A 590 -13.18 -20.96 -11.14
CA GLU A 590 -14.46 -20.55 -10.54
C GLU A 590 -15.21 -19.57 -11.44
N THR A 591 -14.50 -18.69 -12.14
CA THR A 591 -15.12 -17.74 -13.07
C THR A 591 -15.73 -18.45 -14.28
N PHE A 592 -15.02 -19.43 -14.82
CA PHE A 592 -15.54 -20.26 -15.90
C PHE A 592 -16.78 -21.07 -15.47
N ARG A 593 -16.76 -21.67 -14.26
CA ARG A 593 -17.92 -22.37 -13.69
C ARG A 593 -19.10 -21.42 -13.53
N GLY A 594 -18.89 -20.25 -12.94
CA GLY A 594 -19.94 -19.23 -12.76
C GLY A 594 -20.60 -18.86 -14.09
N ARG A 595 -19.83 -18.76 -15.18
CA ARG A 595 -20.35 -18.45 -16.51
C ARG A 595 -21.11 -19.61 -17.17
N ARG A 596 -20.74 -20.87 -16.91
CA ARG A 596 -21.51 -22.06 -17.35
C ARG A 596 -22.78 -22.31 -16.52
N GLY A 597 -22.90 -21.66 -15.36
CA GLY A 597 -23.94 -21.84 -14.36
C GLY A 597 -23.47 -22.68 -13.17
N GLU A 598 -23.93 -22.34 -11.96
CA GLU A 598 -23.45 -22.94 -10.70
C GLU A 598 -23.70 -24.45 -10.57
N ASP A 599 -24.62 -25.02 -11.36
CA ASP A 599 -24.89 -26.47 -11.43
C ASP A 599 -23.92 -27.23 -12.37
N SER A 600 -23.00 -26.52 -13.04
CA SER A 600 -22.03 -27.13 -13.96
C SER A 600 -20.92 -27.87 -13.20
N ASN A 601 -20.45 -28.99 -13.78
CA ASN A 601 -19.34 -29.74 -13.21
C ASN A 601 -18.05 -28.91 -13.24
N TYR A 602 -17.24 -29.07 -12.20
CA TYR A 602 -15.91 -28.49 -12.14
C TYR A 602 -15.02 -28.99 -13.30
N GLU A 603 -14.22 -28.09 -13.88
CA GLU A 603 -13.30 -28.37 -14.97
C GLU A 603 -11.95 -27.64 -14.78
N PRO A 604 -10.83 -28.36 -14.65
CA PRO A 604 -9.51 -27.75 -14.45
C PRO A 604 -9.09 -26.83 -15.60
N PHE A 605 -8.42 -25.73 -15.29
CA PHE A 605 -7.85 -24.86 -16.30
C PHE A 605 -6.50 -25.41 -16.76
N ASN A 606 -6.48 -25.98 -17.97
CA ASN A 606 -5.26 -26.58 -18.53
C ASN A 606 -4.30 -25.57 -19.18
N GLY A 607 -4.69 -24.29 -19.29
CA GLY A 607 -3.89 -23.23 -19.90
C GLY A 607 -2.85 -22.59 -18.97
N ILE A 608 -2.89 -22.86 -17.65
CA ILE A 608 -1.94 -22.30 -16.69
C ILE A 608 -0.72 -23.20 -16.45
N VAL A 609 0.46 -22.58 -16.36
CA VAL A 609 1.76 -23.23 -16.17
C VAL A 609 2.54 -22.54 -15.04
N LEU A 610 3.13 -23.34 -14.14
CA LEU A 610 4.14 -22.85 -13.20
C LEU A 610 5.52 -22.89 -13.87
N THR A 611 6.07 -21.74 -14.20
CA THR A 611 7.35 -21.62 -14.93
C THR A 611 7.90 -20.19 -14.90
N ASP A 612 9.18 -20.03 -15.25
CA ASP A 612 9.78 -18.73 -15.54
C ASP A 612 9.66 -18.43 -17.04
N THR A 613 8.77 -17.52 -17.39
CA THR A 613 8.52 -17.11 -18.78
C THR A 613 9.80 -16.74 -19.53
N PHE A 614 10.78 -16.09 -18.88
CA PHE A 614 12.02 -15.69 -19.55
C PHE A 614 12.93 -16.87 -19.89
N ASN A 615 12.78 -18.00 -19.19
CA ASN A 615 13.56 -19.21 -19.38
C ASN A 615 12.91 -20.22 -20.36
N LEU A 616 11.63 -20.01 -20.72
CA LEU A 616 10.89 -20.90 -21.64
C LEU A 616 11.41 -20.92 -23.09
N ASN A 617 12.24 -19.97 -23.54
CA ASN A 617 12.56 -19.77 -24.97
C ASN A 617 13.97 -20.22 -25.40
N LYS A 618 14.58 -21.23 -24.76
CA LYS A 618 15.92 -21.73 -25.14
C LYS A 618 15.91 -22.30 -26.57
N LYS A 619 16.60 -21.63 -27.51
CA LYS A 619 16.60 -21.96 -28.95
C LYS A 619 17.35 -23.24 -29.32
N ASP A 620 18.35 -23.63 -28.54
CA ASP A 620 19.29 -24.71 -28.88
C ASP A 620 18.96 -26.07 -28.22
N ASP A 621 17.95 -26.11 -27.35
CA ASP A 621 17.47 -27.34 -26.73
C ASP A 621 15.96 -27.17 -26.49
N PRO A 622 15.07 -27.68 -27.37
CA PRO A 622 13.63 -27.68 -27.09
C PRO A 622 13.45 -28.55 -25.86
N THR A 623 13.40 -27.92 -24.68
CA THR A 623 13.47 -28.55 -23.36
C THR A 623 12.61 -29.80 -23.34
N LEU A 624 13.27 -30.97 -23.36
CA LEU A 624 12.70 -32.19 -22.83
C LEU A 624 12.55 -31.90 -21.35
N PHE A 625 11.43 -31.31 -20.97
CA PHE A 625 11.17 -31.10 -19.58
C PHE A 625 11.13 -32.48 -18.91
N PRO A 626 11.76 -32.64 -17.74
CA PRO A 626 11.61 -33.85 -16.96
C PRO A 626 10.11 -34.06 -16.67
N LYS A 627 9.69 -35.32 -16.60
CA LYS A 627 8.29 -35.69 -16.38
C LYS A 627 8.17 -36.65 -15.19
N GLU A 628 9.10 -36.55 -14.24
CA GLU A 628 9.16 -37.46 -13.09
C GLU A 628 8.24 -36.98 -11.95
N TRP A 629 8.30 -35.69 -11.63
CA TRP A 629 7.53 -35.03 -10.57
C TRP A 629 6.45 -34.10 -11.10
N LEU A 630 6.69 -33.36 -12.19
CA LEU A 630 5.79 -32.35 -12.76
C LEU A 630 5.36 -32.67 -14.22
N PRO A 631 4.96 -33.92 -14.55
CA PRO A 631 4.68 -34.33 -15.93
C PRO A 631 3.61 -33.47 -16.62
N ASP A 632 2.49 -33.22 -15.95
CA ASP A 632 1.36 -32.52 -16.54
C ASP A 632 1.63 -31.02 -16.70
N ASN A 633 2.32 -30.39 -15.73
CA ASN A 633 2.73 -28.98 -15.83
C ASN A 633 3.67 -28.79 -17.02
N ASN A 634 4.62 -29.70 -17.16
CA ASN A 634 5.66 -29.63 -18.18
C ASN A 634 5.10 -29.94 -19.58
N GLU A 635 4.12 -30.85 -19.69
CA GLU A 635 3.38 -31.04 -20.94
C GLU A 635 2.57 -29.78 -21.34
N ARG A 636 1.97 -29.07 -20.37
CA ARG A 636 1.29 -27.79 -20.63
C ARG A 636 2.27 -26.74 -21.16
N ALA A 637 3.47 -26.65 -20.58
CA ALA A 637 4.53 -25.75 -21.04
C ALA A 637 4.97 -26.06 -22.49
N GLU A 638 5.26 -27.33 -22.80
CA GLU A 638 5.63 -27.80 -24.15
C GLU A 638 4.53 -27.50 -25.19
N ARG A 639 3.26 -27.60 -24.77
CA ARG A 639 2.10 -27.32 -25.64
C ARG A 639 1.98 -25.83 -25.90
N GLN A 640 2.09 -25.00 -24.86
CA GLN A 640 2.02 -23.55 -24.96
C GLN A 640 3.10 -22.96 -25.89
N GLN A 641 4.34 -23.47 -25.82
CA GLN A 641 5.44 -23.03 -26.69
C GLN A 641 5.15 -23.23 -28.19
N LYS A 642 4.38 -24.26 -28.54
CA LYS A 642 4.06 -24.61 -29.94
C LYS A 642 2.94 -23.76 -30.53
N PHE A 643 2.11 -23.12 -29.70
CA PHE A 643 1.01 -22.30 -30.22
C PHE A 643 1.51 -20.96 -30.76
N PRO A 644 0.99 -20.51 -31.92
CA PRO A 644 1.24 -19.15 -32.38
C PRO A 644 0.41 -18.22 -31.50
N ILE A 645 1.04 -17.37 -30.68
CA ILE A 645 0.33 -16.43 -29.81
C ILE A 645 -0.02 -15.16 -30.61
N GLN A 646 -1.28 -14.75 -30.61
CA GLN A 646 -1.75 -13.53 -31.30
C GLN A 646 -1.92 -12.35 -30.35
N VAL A 647 -2.16 -12.61 -29.06
CA VAL A 647 -2.38 -11.56 -28.06
C VAL A 647 -1.58 -11.86 -26.82
N ILE A 648 -0.78 -10.90 -26.37
CA ILE A 648 -0.08 -10.93 -25.10
C ILE A 648 -0.62 -9.81 -24.22
N LEU A 649 -1.13 -10.15 -23.04
CA LEU A 649 -1.69 -9.22 -22.07
C LEU A 649 -0.92 -9.29 -20.76
N GLY A 650 -1.04 -8.30 -19.89
CA GLY A 650 -0.62 -8.46 -18.49
C GLY A 650 0.01 -7.25 -17.83
N ASN A 651 0.48 -7.48 -16.60
CA ASN A 651 1.27 -6.54 -15.81
C ASN A 651 2.62 -7.21 -15.48
N PRO A 652 3.66 -7.05 -16.33
CA PRO A 652 4.96 -7.67 -16.09
C PRO A 652 5.62 -7.13 -14.81
N PRO A 653 6.55 -7.87 -14.17
CA PRO A 653 7.24 -7.44 -12.94
C PRO A 653 8.18 -6.25 -13.18
N TRP A 654 8.33 -5.35 -12.20
CA TRP A 654 9.16 -4.13 -12.31
C TRP A 654 10.34 -4.16 -11.32
N SER A 655 11.54 -4.50 -11.80
CA SER A 655 12.76 -4.53 -11.00
C SER A 655 14.00 -4.17 -11.83
N ALA A 656 14.62 -3.03 -11.50
CA ALA A 656 15.93 -2.62 -12.02
C ALA A 656 17.12 -3.17 -11.20
N GLY A 657 16.87 -3.96 -10.14
CA GLY A 657 17.89 -4.51 -9.23
C GLY A 657 17.60 -4.27 -7.74
N GLN A 658 18.41 -4.92 -6.89
CA GLN A 658 18.37 -4.74 -5.42
C GLN A 658 18.70 -3.30 -4.98
N ARG A 659 18.10 -2.83 -3.87
CA ARG A 659 18.33 -1.48 -3.33
C ARG A 659 19.68 -1.41 -2.60
N SER A 660 20.08 -2.53 -2.00
CA SER A 660 21.34 -2.71 -1.29
C SER A 660 21.88 -4.11 -1.55
N ALA A 661 23.20 -4.30 -1.47
CA ALA A 661 23.79 -5.65 -1.44
C ALA A 661 23.33 -6.46 -0.22
N ALA A 662 22.75 -5.79 0.78
CA ALA A 662 22.17 -6.40 1.97
C ALA A 662 20.81 -7.08 1.75
N ASP A 663 20.14 -6.79 0.63
CA ASP A 663 18.80 -7.30 0.36
C ASP A 663 18.83 -8.79 -0.06
N ASP A 664 20.02 -9.32 -0.40
CA ASP A 664 20.27 -10.71 -0.83
C ASP A 664 19.30 -11.18 -1.92
N ASN A 665 18.97 -10.27 -2.85
CA ASN A 665 18.03 -10.50 -3.93
C ASN A 665 18.59 -9.97 -5.27
N PRO A 666 19.72 -10.51 -5.76
CA PRO A 666 20.25 -10.14 -7.06
C PRO A 666 19.25 -10.49 -8.16
N ASN A 667 19.23 -9.71 -9.24
CA ASN A 667 18.45 -10.08 -10.42
C ASN A 667 18.98 -11.41 -10.98
N VAL A 668 18.06 -12.26 -11.42
CA VAL A 668 18.39 -13.49 -12.13
C VAL A 668 18.99 -13.14 -13.49
N GLU A 669 20.06 -13.83 -13.89
CA GLU A 669 20.71 -13.63 -15.19
C GLU A 669 19.98 -14.44 -16.27
N TYR A 670 19.63 -13.78 -17.38
CA TYR A 670 18.94 -14.40 -18.51
C TYR A 670 19.76 -14.23 -19.79
N LEU A 671 20.85 -14.99 -19.92
CA LEU A 671 21.89 -14.77 -20.94
C LEU A 671 21.37 -14.57 -22.36
N GLU A 672 20.45 -15.42 -22.84
CA GLU A 672 19.89 -15.30 -24.20
C GLU A 672 19.06 -14.01 -24.37
N LEU A 673 18.18 -13.71 -23.42
CA LEU A 673 17.34 -12.51 -23.46
C LEU A 673 18.17 -11.23 -23.27
N GLU A 674 19.17 -11.26 -22.39
CA GLU A 674 20.13 -10.17 -22.19
C GLU A 674 20.98 -9.91 -23.44
N GLU A 675 21.37 -10.96 -24.18
CA GLU A 675 22.02 -10.81 -25.48
C GLU A 675 21.07 -10.17 -26.49
N ARG A 676 19.81 -10.60 -26.55
CA ARG A 676 18.81 -9.95 -27.42
C ARG A 676 18.62 -8.48 -27.08
N ILE A 677 18.61 -8.11 -25.80
CA ILE A 677 18.58 -6.71 -25.36
C ILE A 677 19.88 -5.98 -25.77
N ARG A 678 21.02 -6.67 -25.72
CA ARG A 678 22.31 -6.10 -26.15
C ARG A 678 22.31 -5.76 -27.64
N GLU A 679 21.83 -6.69 -28.47
CA GLU A 679 21.73 -6.56 -29.93
C GLU A 679 20.67 -5.54 -30.37
N THR A 680 19.70 -5.21 -29.52
CA THR A 680 18.59 -4.30 -29.83
C THR A 680 18.69 -3.00 -29.02
N TYR A 681 18.14 -2.95 -27.80
CA TYR A 681 18.00 -1.74 -27.02
C TYR A 681 19.34 -1.08 -26.67
N VAL A 682 20.37 -1.86 -26.34
CA VAL A 682 21.68 -1.33 -25.95
C VAL A 682 22.40 -0.72 -27.14
N GLU A 683 22.32 -1.32 -28.32
CA GLU A 683 23.00 -0.86 -29.54
C GLU A 683 22.55 0.56 -29.92
N TYR A 684 21.24 0.82 -29.87
CA TYR A 684 20.68 2.14 -30.18
C TYR A 684 20.81 3.17 -29.05
N SER A 685 21.17 2.78 -27.84
CA SER A 685 21.31 3.70 -26.70
C SER A 685 22.65 4.44 -26.69
N THR A 686 22.61 5.78 -26.65
CA THR A 686 23.80 6.64 -26.59
C THR A 686 24.35 6.84 -25.17
N MET A 687 23.65 6.32 -24.14
CA MET A 687 24.05 6.51 -22.75
C MET A 687 25.17 5.56 -22.33
N THR A 688 26.07 6.01 -21.45
CA THR A 688 27.15 5.15 -20.93
C THR A 688 26.65 4.17 -19.87
N ASN A 689 25.73 4.60 -19.00
CA ASN A 689 25.08 3.70 -18.08
C ASN A 689 23.82 3.15 -18.74
N LYS A 690 23.81 1.85 -19.00
CA LYS A 690 22.75 1.14 -19.70
C LYS A 690 22.06 0.09 -18.82
N ASN A 691 22.39 0.04 -17.53
CA ASN A 691 21.90 -1.01 -16.62
C ASN A 691 20.38 -1.03 -16.53
N THR A 692 19.72 0.12 -16.62
CA THR A 692 18.26 0.22 -16.54
C THR A 692 17.54 -0.39 -17.75
N LEU A 693 18.24 -0.72 -18.84
CA LEU A 693 17.64 -1.43 -20.00
C LEU A 693 17.33 -2.89 -19.69
N TYR A 694 17.96 -3.45 -18.66
CA TYR A 694 17.74 -4.81 -18.16
C TYR A 694 16.74 -4.86 -17.00
N ASP A 695 15.90 -3.83 -16.85
CA ASP A 695 14.76 -3.87 -15.92
C ASP A 695 13.76 -4.93 -16.42
N THR A 696 13.23 -5.75 -15.51
CA THR A 696 12.41 -6.93 -15.84
C THR A 696 11.19 -6.59 -16.71
N TYR A 697 10.59 -5.40 -16.59
CA TYR A 697 9.46 -5.03 -17.45
C TYR A 697 9.90 -4.73 -18.90
N LYS A 698 11.15 -4.27 -19.10
CA LYS A 698 11.73 -4.07 -20.44
C LYS A 698 12.15 -5.40 -21.05
N MET A 699 12.62 -6.33 -20.21
CA MET A 699 12.82 -7.72 -20.59
C MET A 699 11.51 -8.36 -21.03
N ALA A 700 10.39 -8.11 -20.33
CA ALA A 700 9.06 -8.53 -20.73
C ALA A 700 8.61 -7.93 -22.07
N ILE A 701 8.83 -6.63 -22.31
CA ILE A 701 8.55 -6.03 -23.62
C ILE A 701 9.39 -6.71 -24.71
N ARG A 702 10.69 -6.94 -24.49
CA ARG A 702 11.58 -7.59 -25.47
C ARG A 702 11.13 -9.03 -25.76
N TRP A 703 10.85 -9.79 -24.69
CA TRP A 703 10.41 -11.17 -24.77
C TRP A 703 9.07 -11.28 -25.51
N ALA A 704 8.09 -10.42 -25.17
CA ALA A 704 6.78 -10.42 -25.83
C ALA A 704 6.89 -10.02 -27.30
N SER A 705 7.74 -9.04 -27.61
CA SER A 705 8.05 -8.62 -28.99
C SER A 705 8.62 -9.76 -29.82
N ASP A 706 9.44 -10.63 -29.23
CA ASP A 706 9.98 -11.81 -29.89
C ASP A 706 8.94 -12.95 -29.95
N ARG A 707 8.12 -13.13 -28.91
CA ARG A 707 7.10 -14.21 -28.81
C ARG A 707 5.92 -14.06 -29.76
N ILE A 708 5.49 -12.83 -30.03
CA ILE A 708 4.41 -12.51 -31.00
C ILE A 708 4.87 -12.69 -32.46
N GLU A 709 6.18 -12.81 -32.68
CA GLU A 709 6.83 -12.96 -33.97
C GLU A 709 6.48 -11.85 -34.98
N LYS A 710 5.55 -12.14 -35.91
CA LYS A 710 5.25 -11.32 -37.10
C LYS A 710 3.94 -10.55 -37.04
N GLN A 711 2.93 -11.08 -36.33
CA GLN A 711 1.61 -10.44 -36.29
C GLN A 711 0.92 -10.67 -34.95
N GLY A 712 0.27 -9.62 -34.43
CA GLY A 712 -0.49 -9.68 -33.19
C GLY A 712 -0.41 -8.40 -32.38
N VAL A 713 -0.99 -8.46 -31.18
CA VAL A 713 -1.10 -7.32 -30.26
C VAL A 713 -0.48 -7.66 -28.91
N ILE A 714 0.31 -6.74 -28.37
CA ILE A 714 0.81 -6.80 -26.99
C ILE A 714 0.17 -5.63 -26.25
N ALA A 715 -0.53 -5.87 -25.15
CA ALA A 715 -1.12 -4.82 -24.34
C ALA A 715 -0.70 -4.98 -22.88
N PHE A 716 0.12 -4.04 -22.39
CA PHE A 716 0.66 -4.08 -21.04
C PHE A 716 0.36 -2.83 -20.24
N VAL A 717 0.27 -2.98 -18.92
CA VAL A 717 0.53 -1.90 -17.96
C VAL A 717 1.95 -2.05 -17.41
N THR A 718 2.77 -1.01 -17.55
CA THR A 718 4.19 -1.06 -17.18
C THR A 718 4.63 0.20 -16.45
N ASN A 719 5.82 0.17 -15.87
CA ASN A 719 6.53 1.38 -15.49
C ASN A 719 6.76 2.27 -16.73
N GLY A 720 6.15 3.47 -16.75
CA GLY A 720 6.21 4.39 -17.89
C GLY A 720 7.56 5.11 -18.08
N SER A 721 8.59 4.82 -17.28
CA SER A 721 9.85 5.57 -17.32
C SER A 721 10.60 5.50 -18.65
N TRP A 722 10.37 4.44 -19.45
CA TRP A 722 11.01 4.23 -20.74
C TRP A 722 10.58 5.25 -21.81
N ILE A 723 9.46 5.95 -21.60
CA ILE A 723 8.93 6.96 -22.53
C ILE A 723 9.87 8.18 -22.56
N GLU A 724 10.39 8.59 -21.40
CA GLU A 724 11.29 9.76 -21.27
C GLU A 724 12.75 9.40 -20.95
N GLY A 725 13.04 8.14 -20.59
CA GLY A 725 14.35 7.75 -20.08
C GLY A 725 15.48 8.00 -21.08
N ASN A 726 16.57 8.64 -20.63
CA ASN A 726 17.72 8.92 -21.50
C ASN A 726 18.38 7.64 -22.03
N ALA A 727 18.54 6.63 -21.17
CA ALA A 727 19.07 5.32 -21.59
C ALA A 727 18.09 4.56 -22.48
N ASP A 728 16.81 4.92 -22.42
CA ASP A 728 15.67 4.24 -23.05
C ASP A 728 15.38 4.76 -24.47
N SER A 729 16.24 5.63 -25.00
CA SER A 729 16.24 5.98 -26.43
C SER A 729 16.36 4.74 -27.32
N GLY A 730 17.13 3.73 -26.89
CA GLY A 730 17.30 2.51 -27.66
C GLY A 730 16.06 1.61 -27.72
N ILE A 731 15.29 1.51 -26.63
CA ILE A 731 13.99 0.79 -26.68
C ILE A 731 13.01 1.53 -27.58
N ARG A 732 12.93 2.87 -27.49
CA ARG A 732 12.07 3.68 -28.36
C ARG A 732 12.42 3.55 -29.84
N ALA A 733 13.71 3.47 -30.17
CA ALA A 733 14.18 3.21 -31.53
C ALA A 733 13.68 1.85 -32.04
N CYS A 734 13.92 0.77 -31.27
CA CYS A 734 13.48 -0.57 -31.65
C CYS A 734 11.96 -0.67 -31.79
N LEU A 735 11.20 -0.07 -30.88
CA LEU A 735 9.73 -0.09 -30.94
C LEU A 735 9.22 0.61 -32.21
N ALA A 736 9.83 1.72 -32.61
CA ALA A 736 9.48 2.44 -33.83
C ALA A 736 9.89 1.70 -35.12
N GLU A 737 10.83 0.75 -35.04
CA GLU A 737 11.28 -0.07 -36.18
C GLU A 737 10.47 -1.37 -36.31
N GLU A 738 10.15 -2.02 -35.19
CA GLU A 738 9.61 -3.38 -35.18
C GLU A 738 8.07 -3.47 -35.20
N PHE A 739 7.38 -2.39 -34.82
CA PHE A 739 5.92 -2.37 -34.71
C PHE A 739 5.30 -1.48 -35.79
N SER A 740 4.13 -1.86 -36.27
CA SER A 740 3.33 -1.01 -37.17
C SER A 740 2.66 0.12 -36.39
N SER A 741 2.19 -0.13 -35.17
CA SER A 741 1.55 0.89 -34.34
C SER A 741 1.94 0.73 -32.87
N VAL A 742 2.13 1.86 -32.18
CA VAL A 742 2.35 1.92 -30.73
C VAL A 742 1.49 3.01 -30.14
N GLN A 743 0.57 2.64 -29.25
CA GLN A 743 -0.33 3.56 -28.57
C GLN A 743 -0.02 3.59 -27.07
N VAL A 744 0.27 4.78 -26.53
CA VAL A 744 0.73 4.97 -25.15
C VAL A 744 -0.24 5.87 -24.40
N LEU A 745 -0.96 5.31 -23.42
CA LEU A 745 -1.71 6.07 -22.43
C LEU A 745 -0.88 6.21 -21.15
N HIS A 746 -0.35 7.40 -20.90
CA HIS A 746 0.50 7.71 -19.77
C HIS A 746 -0.35 8.08 -18.53
N LEU A 747 -0.39 7.20 -17.54
CA LEU A 747 -1.20 7.35 -16.31
C LEU A 747 -0.49 8.16 -15.20
N ARG A 748 0.77 8.58 -15.44
CA ARG A 748 1.57 9.36 -14.49
C ARG A 748 1.77 8.64 -13.16
N GLY A 749 1.79 9.37 -12.03
CA GLY A 749 1.91 8.80 -10.68
C GLY A 749 3.34 8.63 -10.17
N ASN A 750 4.33 9.31 -10.76
CA ASN A 750 5.72 9.22 -10.33
C ASN A 750 5.98 9.89 -8.97
N ALA A 751 5.88 9.10 -7.90
CA ALA A 751 6.10 9.53 -6.52
C ALA A 751 7.59 9.60 -6.10
N ARG A 752 8.54 9.45 -7.05
CA ARG A 752 9.96 9.76 -6.83
C ARG A 752 10.33 11.20 -7.17
N THR A 753 9.42 11.94 -7.78
CA THR A 753 9.55 13.39 -8.02
C THR A 753 9.26 14.20 -6.75
N SER A 754 9.51 15.50 -6.78
CA SER A 754 9.25 16.44 -5.68
C SER A 754 8.72 17.79 -6.18
N GLY A 755 8.15 18.60 -5.30
CA GLY A 755 7.68 19.95 -5.64
C GLY A 755 6.46 19.94 -6.57
N GLU A 756 6.40 20.89 -7.50
CA GLU A 756 5.30 21.03 -8.46
C GLU A 756 5.12 19.79 -9.33
N ARG A 757 6.22 19.21 -9.84
CA ARG A 757 6.16 17.97 -10.63
C ARG A 757 5.48 16.84 -9.85
N ARG A 758 5.76 16.70 -8.55
CA ARG A 758 5.08 15.70 -7.71
C ARG A 758 3.59 15.99 -7.56
N ARG A 759 3.19 17.27 -7.44
CA ARG A 759 1.77 17.66 -7.37
C ARG A 759 1.06 17.30 -8.68
N ALA A 760 1.64 17.61 -9.82
CA ALA A 760 1.08 17.27 -11.13
C ALA A 760 0.94 15.74 -11.29
N GLU A 761 1.97 14.95 -10.96
CA GLU A 761 1.91 13.48 -11.05
C GLU A 761 0.80 12.85 -10.19
N ALA A 762 0.50 13.47 -9.05
CA ALA A 762 -0.58 13.13 -8.10
C ALA A 762 -0.72 11.63 -7.77
N GLY A 763 -1.92 11.04 -7.90
CA GLY A 763 -2.18 9.66 -7.49
C GLY A 763 -1.45 8.62 -8.36
N ASN A 764 -1.00 7.52 -7.77
CA ASN A 764 -0.51 6.36 -8.52
C ASN A 764 -1.62 5.31 -8.57
N VAL A 765 -1.91 4.74 -9.74
CA VAL A 765 -3.00 3.74 -9.88
C VAL A 765 -2.78 2.48 -9.02
N PHE A 766 -1.53 2.14 -8.71
CA PHE A 766 -1.15 1.04 -7.81
C PHE A 766 -0.99 1.47 -6.34
N GLY A 767 -1.38 2.70 -5.97
CA GLY A 767 -1.29 3.20 -4.59
C GLY A 767 0.13 3.11 -4.02
N SER A 768 0.29 2.46 -2.87
CA SER A 768 1.61 2.22 -2.25
C SER A 768 2.40 1.08 -2.89
N GLY A 769 1.79 0.29 -3.77
CA GLY A 769 2.43 -0.83 -4.47
C GLY A 769 3.54 -0.37 -5.44
N SER A 770 3.46 0.87 -5.95
CA SER A 770 4.54 1.46 -6.73
C SER A 770 4.71 2.97 -6.51
N ARG A 771 5.92 3.45 -6.81
CA ARG A 771 6.28 4.87 -6.86
C ARG A 771 6.77 5.31 -8.25
N THR A 772 6.78 4.41 -9.23
CA THR A 772 7.15 4.70 -10.63
C THR A 772 6.00 5.39 -11.36
N PRO A 773 6.25 6.13 -12.45
CA PRO A 773 5.18 6.43 -13.40
C PRO A 773 4.60 5.14 -13.96
N VAL A 774 3.33 5.18 -14.36
CA VAL A 774 2.61 4.04 -14.94
C VAL A 774 2.14 4.40 -16.34
N ALA A 775 2.23 3.47 -17.28
CA ALA A 775 1.69 3.63 -18.62
C ALA A 775 1.00 2.34 -19.07
N ILE A 776 -0.16 2.49 -19.73
CA ILE A 776 -0.78 1.43 -20.52
C ILE A 776 -0.26 1.59 -21.95
N THR A 777 0.20 0.51 -22.57
CA THR A 777 0.77 0.55 -23.92
C THR A 777 0.29 -0.62 -24.74
N LEU A 778 -0.22 -0.32 -25.94
CA LEU A 778 -0.56 -1.31 -26.96
C LEU A 778 0.48 -1.25 -28.07
N PHE A 779 1.08 -2.39 -28.37
CA PHE A 779 2.04 -2.58 -29.45
C PHE A 779 1.44 -3.52 -30.50
N VAL A 780 1.40 -3.10 -31.75
CA VAL A 780 0.81 -3.85 -32.85
C VAL A 780 1.87 -4.20 -33.88
N LYS A 781 1.99 -5.49 -34.22
CA LYS A 781 2.70 -5.94 -35.41
C LYS A 781 1.68 -6.32 -36.46
N ASN A 782 1.61 -5.57 -37.55
CA ASN A 782 0.75 -5.87 -38.68
C ASN A 782 1.55 -5.79 -39.98
N PRO A 783 1.91 -6.93 -40.61
CA PRO A 783 2.65 -6.93 -41.87
C PRO A 783 1.83 -6.42 -43.06
N GLU A 784 0.50 -6.30 -42.90
CA GLU A 784 -0.42 -5.77 -43.90
C GLU A 784 -0.81 -4.31 -43.63
N ALA A 785 -0.15 -3.65 -42.67
CA ALA A 785 -0.39 -2.23 -42.36
C ALA A 785 -0.21 -1.35 -43.61
N THR A 786 -1.12 -0.38 -43.79
CA THR A 786 -1.19 0.45 -45.00
C THR A 786 -0.33 1.71 -44.95
N HIS A 787 0.21 2.06 -43.77
CA HIS A 787 1.09 3.22 -43.57
C HIS A 787 2.57 2.80 -43.56
N GLU A 788 3.45 3.70 -44.00
CA GLU A 788 4.90 3.49 -43.92
C GLU A 788 5.42 3.83 -42.52
N GLY A 789 6.26 2.96 -41.95
CA GLY A 789 6.83 3.13 -40.61
C GLY A 789 5.83 2.89 -39.48
N CYS A 790 6.27 3.14 -38.25
CA CYS A 790 5.47 2.97 -37.05
C CYS A 790 4.60 4.21 -36.76
N LYS A 791 3.28 4.00 -36.61
CA LYS A 791 2.35 5.02 -36.11
C LYS A 791 2.43 5.07 -34.59
N ILE A 792 3.02 6.13 -34.05
CA ILE A 792 3.15 6.31 -32.59
C ILE A 792 2.12 7.32 -32.11
N GLU A 793 1.26 6.92 -31.18
CA GLU A 793 0.22 7.75 -30.60
C GLU A 793 0.40 7.84 -29.08
N TYR A 794 0.38 9.06 -28.55
CA TYR A 794 0.59 9.34 -27.14
C TYR A 794 -0.57 10.14 -26.56
N ARG A 795 -0.98 9.77 -25.34
CA ARG A 795 -1.96 10.49 -24.55
C ARG A 795 -1.52 10.55 -23.09
N ASP A 796 -1.55 11.73 -22.49
CA ASP A 796 -1.44 11.90 -21.04
C ASP A 796 -2.84 11.88 -20.42
N ILE A 797 -3.00 11.20 -19.28
CA ILE A 797 -4.25 11.19 -18.51
C ILE A 797 -4.58 12.57 -17.90
N GLY A 798 -3.56 13.38 -17.58
CA GLY A 798 -3.72 14.72 -17.03
C GLY A 798 -2.99 14.97 -15.70
N ASP A 799 -2.83 16.25 -15.36
CA ASP A 799 -2.21 16.73 -14.13
C ASP A 799 -3.17 16.71 -12.94
N TYR A 800 -2.62 16.56 -11.73
CA TYR A 800 -3.29 16.71 -10.43
C TYR A 800 -4.38 15.68 -10.09
N LEU A 801 -4.56 14.66 -10.92
CA LEU A 801 -5.56 13.62 -10.69
C LEU A 801 -5.16 12.67 -9.57
N THR A 802 -6.07 12.45 -8.63
CA THR A 802 -5.99 11.42 -7.59
C THR A 802 -5.97 10.02 -8.19
N ARG A 803 -5.76 9.00 -7.36
CA ARG A 803 -5.78 7.61 -7.84
C ARG A 803 -7.17 7.25 -8.32
N GLU A 804 -8.17 7.61 -7.53
CA GLU A 804 -9.57 7.29 -7.74
C GLU A 804 -10.11 7.95 -9.01
N GLU A 805 -9.81 9.25 -9.23
CA GLU A 805 -10.20 9.95 -10.49
C GLU A 805 -9.57 9.32 -11.74
N LYS A 806 -8.34 8.81 -11.65
CA LYS A 806 -7.69 8.11 -12.78
C LYS A 806 -8.37 6.77 -13.08
N LEU A 807 -8.74 6.01 -12.05
CA LEU A 807 -9.43 4.73 -12.22
C LEU A 807 -10.85 4.94 -12.75
N GLU A 808 -11.58 5.93 -12.22
CA GLU A 808 -12.90 6.34 -12.72
C GLU A 808 -12.84 6.76 -14.19
N THR A 809 -11.82 7.54 -14.58
CA THR A 809 -11.61 7.91 -15.99
C THR A 809 -11.43 6.68 -16.88
N LEU A 810 -10.63 5.68 -16.46
CA LEU A 810 -10.45 4.45 -17.23
C LEU A 810 -11.76 3.66 -17.35
N HIS A 811 -12.55 3.60 -16.27
CA HIS A 811 -13.85 2.96 -16.27
C HIS A 811 -14.83 3.66 -17.22
N GLU A 812 -14.95 4.99 -17.16
CA GLU A 812 -15.82 5.78 -18.03
C GLU A 812 -15.43 5.71 -19.51
N LYS A 813 -14.13 5.58 -19.81
CA LYS A 813 -13.63 5.52 -21.19
C LYS A 813 -13.77 4.14 -21.82
N GLU A 814 -13.86 3.08 -21.00
CA GLU A 814 -13.97 1.67 -21.38
C GLU A 814 -12.78 1.10 -22.20
N ALA A 815 -12.39 1.77 -23.29
CA ALA A 815 -11.34 1.39 -24.22
C ALA A 815 -10.60 2.60 -24.77
N ILE A 816 -9.57 2.35 -25.60
CA ILE A 816 -8.70 3.39 -26.13
C ILE A 816 -9.43 4.39 -27.04
N SER A 817 -10.47 3.98 -27.78
CA SER A 817 -11.35 4.86 -28.55
C SER A 817 -12.10 5.89 -27.70
N GLY A 818 -12.32 5.62 -26.40
CA GLY A 818 -12.97 6.55 -25.49
C GLY A 818 -12.14 7.82 -25.24
N PHE A 819 -10.83 7.75 -25.46
CA PHE A 819 -9.94 8.90 -25.42
C PHE A 819 -9.87 9.61 -26.77
N THR A 820 -10.07 10.92 -26.74
CA THR A 820 -9.93 11.83 -27.88
C THR A 820 -8.62 12.62 -27.78
N ASP A 821 -8.26 13.33 -28.87
CA ASP A 821 -7.08 14.20 -28.93
C ASP A 821 -5.75 13.47 -28.63
N TRP A 822 -5.54 12.33 -29.30
CA TRP A 822 -4.26 11.62 -29.31
C TRP A 822 -3.20 12.45 -30.05
N GLN A 823 -2.01 12.52 -29.47
CA GLN A 823 -0.86 13.17 -30.11
C GLN A 823 -0.12 12.14 -30.97
N THR A 824 -0.10 12.35 -32.29
CA THR A 824 0.79 11.58 -33.17
C THR A 824 2.24 12.06 -32.97
N ILE A 825 3.12 11.12 -32.65
CA ILE A 825 4.53 11.39 -32.37
C ILE A 825 5.38 11.00 -33.58
N THR A 826 6.26 11.92 -33.99
CA THR A 826 7.38 11.61 -34.88
C THR A 826 8.67 11.65 -34.05
N PRO A 827 9.35 10.52 -33.84
CA PRO A 827 10.60 10.50 -33.07
C PRO A 827 11.64 11.44 -33.68
N ASP A 828 12.36 12.18 -32.82
CA ASP A 828 13.49 13.00 -33.29
C ASP A 828 14.73 12.13 -33.58
N LYS A 829 15.83 12.77 -34.01
CA LYS A 829 17.12 12.09 -34.28
C LYS A 829 17.76 11.42 -33.05
N HIS A 830 17.25 11.71 -31.86
CA HIS A 830 17.68 11.11 -30.60
C HIS A 830 16.69 10.04 -30.11
N TYR A 831 15.67 9.72 -30.93
CA TYR A 831 14.56 8.84 -30.60
C TYR A 831 13.74 9.32 -29.41
N ASP A 832 13.71 10.62 -29.13
CA ASP A 832 12.84 11.18 -28.11
C ASP A 832 11.40 11.30 -28.66
N TRP A 833 10.45 10.73 -27.92
CA TRP A 833 9.03 10.76 -28.30
C TRP A 833 8.34 12.01 -27.77
N ILE A 834 8.56 12.32 -26.50
CA ILE A 834 8.06 13.53 -25.84
C ILE A 834 9.22 14.38 -25.32
N GLU A 835 8.92 15.65 -25.01
CA GLU A 835 9.90 16.62 -24.52
C GLU A 835 11.14 16.69 -25.44
N GLN A 836 10.92 16.75 -26.76
CA GLN A 836 12.00 16.70 -27.76
C GLN A 836 12.99 17.85 -27.60
N ARG A 837 14.24 17.59 -28.01
CA ARG A 837 15.36 18.53 -27.91
C ARG A 837 15.30 19.60 -28.99
N SER A 838 15.85 20.78 -28.70
CA SER A 838 15.85 21.91 -29.63
C SER A 838 17.05 21.86 -30.58
N GLU A 839 16.82 22.09 -31.88
CA GLU A 839 17.92 22.23 -32.84
C GLU A 839 18.76 23.49 -32.59
N ALA A 840 18.17 24.55 -32.03
CA ALA A 840 18.89 25.78 -31.69
C ALA A 840 19.94 25.52 -30.60
N PHE A 841 19.61 24.69 -29.60
CA PHE A 841 20.53 24.34 -28.52
C PHE A 841 21.80 23.66 -29.04
N ALA A 842 21.68 22.86 -30.11
CA ALA A 842 22.82 22.18 -30.72
C ALA A 842 23.85 23.14 -31.35
N GLN A 843 23.47 24.38 -31.65
CA GLN A 843 24.35 25.41 -32.23
C GLN A 843 25.20 26.12 -31.17
N PHE A 844 24.81 26.06 -29.90
CA PHE A 844 25.52 26.70 -28.80
C PHE A 844 26.84 25.97 -28.46
N TYR A 845 27.75 26.70 -27.82
CA TYR A 845 29.10 26.23 -27.54
C TYR A 845 29.08 25.21 -26.37
N PRO A 846 29.57 23.98 -26.53
CA PRO A 846 29.44 22.96 -25.50
C PRO A 846 30.22 23.28 -24.22
N ILE A 847 29.59 23.12 -23.04
CA ILE A 847 30.28 23.32 -21.75
C ILE A 847 31.39 22.28 -21.54
N GLY A 848 31.19 21.04 -21.98
CA GLY A 848 32.11 19.92 -21.81
C GLY A 848 31.67 18.69 -22.60
N SER A 849 32.60 17.78 -22.90
CA SER A 849 32.34 16.49 -23.55
C SER A 849 33.30 15.41 -23.05
N LYS A 850 32.92 14.13 -23.19
CA LYS A 850 33.79 13.02 -22.78
C LYS A 850 35.02 12.89 -23.68
N GLU A 851 34.87 13.22 -24.95
CA GLU A 851 35.94 13.25 -25.94
C GLU A 851 36.97 14.32 -25.58
N ALA A 852 36.51 15.52 -25.19
CA ALA A 852 37.39 16.58 -24.73
C ALA A 852 38.09 16.21 -23.42
N LYS A 853 37.34 15.65 -22.46
CA LYS A 853 37.91 15.13 -21.20
C LYS A 853 38.96 14.03 -21.40
N ALA A 854 38.83 13.25 -22.47
CA ALA A 854 39.80 12.22 -22.86
C ALA A 854 40.95 12.75 -23.72
N GLY A 855 41.01 14.07 -24.00
CA GLY A 855 42.03 14.70 -24.85
C GLY A 855 41.87 14.39 -26.34
N LYS A 856 40.70 13.94 -26.79
CA LYS A 856 40.40 13.57 -28.19
C LYS A 856 39.73 14.70 -28.98
N ALA A 857 39.27 15.74 -28.30
CA ALA A 857 38.65 16.93 -28.89
C ALA A 857 39.03 18.16 -28.06
N ASN A 858 38.90 19.35 -28.64
CA ASN A 858 39.20 20.63 -27.97
C ASN A 858 38.14 21.70 -28.27
N ASN A 859 36.89 21.30 -28.50
CA ASN A 859 35.79 22.19 -28.90
C ASN A 859 34.77 22.41 -27.76
N THR A 860 35.23 22.50 -26.52
CA THR A 860 34.39 22.66 -25.32
C THR A 860 34.94 23.74 -24.41
N ILE A 861 34.11 24.33 -23.54
CA ILE A 861 34.56 25.38 -22.59
C ILE A 861 35.52 24.78 -21.57
N PHE A 862 35.06 23.77 -20.84
CA PHE A 862 35.87 23.07 -19.85
C PHE A 862 36.47 21.81 -20.44
N GLU A 863 37.73 21.56 -20.10
CA GLU A 863 38.46 20.38 -20.53
C GLU A 863 38.37 19.22 -19.51
N LEU A 864 38.21 19.52 -18.21
CA LEU A 864 37.92 18.56 -17.15
C LEU A 864 36.56 18.86 -16.51
N PHE A 865 35.79 17.83 -16.19
CA PHE A 865 34.63 17.92 -15.30
C PHE A 865 34.48 16.59 -14.55
N SER A 866 33.73 16.58 -13.47
CA SER A 866 33.58 15.40 -12.62
C SER A 866 32.22 15.30 -11.98
N ASN A 867 31.77 14.08 -11.72
CA ASN A 867 30.70 13.90 -10.74
C ASN A 867 31.20 14.30 -9.35
N GLY A 868 30.26 14.74 -8.50
CA GLY A 868 30.44 14.86 -7.05
C GLY A 868 30.84 13.53 -6.40
N PHE A 869 31.36 13.61 -5.19
CA PHE A 869 31.89 12.48 -4.45
C PHE A 869 30.81 11.46 -4.08
N LYS A 870 30.98 10.17 -4.40
CA LYS A 870 29.98 9.13 -4.10
C LYS A 870 30.49 8.19 -3.01
N THR A 871 29.93 8.30 -1.81
CA THR A 871 30.33 7.46 -0.67
C THR A 871 29.83 6.02 -0.81
N GLY A 872 28.56 5.81 -1.20
CA GLY A 872 27.85 4.54 -1.08
C GLY A 872 27.33 4.22 0.34
N ARG A 873 27.68 5.04 1.34
CA ARG A 873 27.49 4.78 2.78
C ARG A 873 27.43 6.06 3.62
N ASP A 874 26.62 7.03 3.19
CA ASP A 874 26.51 8.38 3.79
C ASP A 874 26.42 8.39 5.32
N ALA A 875 25.62 7.50 5.94
CA ALA A 875 25.42 7.48 7.38
C ALA A 875 26.73 7.25 8.18
N TYR A 876 27.69 6.53 7.60
CA TYR A 876 28.98 6.25 8.23
C TYR A 876 30.00 7.36 7.97
N ILE A 877 29.94 7.99 6.79
CA ILE A 877 30.94 8.95 6.33
C ILE A 877 30.61 10.38 6.70
N TYR A 878 29.32 10.74 6.75
CA TYR A 878 28.86 12.11 6.99
C TYR A 878 28.19 12.24 8.36
N ASN A 879 28.62 13.24 9.14
CA ASN A 879 27.94 13.63 10.37
C ASN A 879 28.10 15.14 10.67
N PHE A 880 27.07 15.77 11.23
CA PHE A 880 27.17 17.16 11.70
C PHE A 880 28.14 17.31 12.86
N SER A 881 28.22 16.34 13.77
CA SER A 881 29.22 16.35 14.84
C SER A 881 30.57 15.84 14.31
N PRO A 882 31.66 16.60 14.45
CA PRO A 882 32.99 16.16 14.02
C PRO A 882 33.49 14.96 14.84
N ASP A 883 33.14 14.89 16.13
CA ASP A 883 33.50 13.76 17.00
C ASP A 883 32.71 12.51 16.62
N ALA A 884 31.39 12.63 16.39
CA ALA A 884 30.60 11.49 15.93
C ALA A 884 31.05 11.01 14.53
N CYS A 885 31.46 11.94 13.65
CA CYS A 885 32.06 11.59 12.36
C CYS A 885 33.34 10.76 12.54
N ALA A 886 34.20 11.14 13.48
CA ALA A 886 35.43 10.41 13.80
C ALA A 886 35.13 9.03 14.37
N ASP A 887 34.25 8.93 15.36
CA ASP A 887 33.86 7.67 16.00
C ASP A 887 33.26 6.69 14.98
N ASN A 888 32.37 7.17 14.10
CA ASN A 888 31.77 6.36 13.04
C ASN A 888 32.82 5.84 12.05
N ALA A 889 33.77 6.70 11.64
CA ALA A 889 34.83 6.34 10.72
C ALA A 889 35.85 5.35 11.32
N GLU A 890 36.21 5.54 12.58
CA GLU A 890 37.07 4.62 13.32
C GLU A 890 36.40 3.24 13.47
N GLN A 891 35.14 3.21 13.89
CA GLN A 891 34.38 1.96 14.01
C GLN A 891 34.21 1.26 12.66
N MET A 892 33.91 2.00 11.59
CA MET A 892 33.83 1.47 10.23
C MET A 892 35.18 0.85 9.79
N THR A 893 36.29 1.53 10.10
CA THR A 893 37.63 1.04 9.79
C THR A 893 37.94 -0.25 10.56
N GLN A 894 37.59 -0.32 11.84
CA GLN A 894 37.77 -1.52 12.65
C GLN A 894 36.92 -2.69 12.15
N ASN A 895 35.68 -2.43 11.71
CA ASN A 895 34.79 -3.44 11.14
C ASN A 895 35.37 -4.01 9.83
N TYR A 896 35.88 -3.16 8.94
CA TYR A 896 36.57 -3.58 7.72
C TYR A 896 37.83 -4.40 8.01
N LEU A 897 38.66 -3.97 8.96
CA LEU A 897 39.87 -4.70 9.36
C LEU A 897 39.56 -6.06 10.00
N THR A 898 38.41 -6.18 10.66
CA THR A 898 37.93 -7.45 11.25
C THR A 898 37.58 -8.44 10.14
N ALA A 899 36.82 -8.00 9.13
CA ALA A 899 36.51 -8.81 7.95
C ALA A 899 37.79 -9.22 7.20
N LEU A 900 38.72 -8.29 7.01
CA LEU A 900 40.02 -8.56 6.37
C LEU A 900 40.83 -9.60 7.15
N SER A 901 40.89 -9.50 8.48
CA SER A 901 41.59 -10.48 9.32
C SER A 901 40.97 -11.87 9.30
N GLU A 902 39.64 -11.97 9.19
CA GLU A 902 38.95 -13.25 9.05
C GLU A 902 39.25 -13.90 7.70
N LEU A 903 39.29 -13.11 6.62
CA LEU A 903 39.73 -13.58 5.30
C LEU A 903 41.19 -14.05 5.32
N GLU A 904 42.09 -13.33 6.00
CA GLU A 904 43.49 -13.74 6.18
C GLU A 904 43.62 -15.09 6.93
N LYS A 905 42.74 -15.33 7.91
CA LYS A 905 42.79 -16.55 8.75
C LYS A 905 42.12 -17.75 8.10
N ASN A 906 41.12 -17.53 7.24
CA ASN A 906 40.31 -18.58 6.61
C ASN A 906 40.23 -18.36 5.09
N PRO A 907 41.26 -18.76 4.32
CA PRO A 907 41.32 -18.49 2.87
C PRO A 907 40.22 -19.19 2.07
N GLU A 908 39.59 -20.23 2.65
CA GLU A 908 38.50 -20.99 2.04
C GLU A 908 37.14 -20.27 2.11
N LEU A 909 37.02 -19.18 2.89
CA LEU A 909 35.79 -18.39 2.94
C LEU A 909 35.60 -17.64 1.62
N THR A 910 34.43 -17.80 1.02
CA THR A 910 34.03 -16.95 -0.11
C THR A 910 33.81 -15.51 0.37
N ILE A 911 34.01 -14.55 -0.54
CA ILE A 911 33.84 -13.13 -0.22
C ILE A 911 32.38 -12.83 0.12
N GLU A 912 31.45 -13.53 -0.52
CA GLU A 912 30.01 -13.42 -0.33
C GLU A 912 29.61 -13.85 1.09
N GLN A 913 30.11 -15.00 1.56
CA GLN A 913 29.90 -15.45 2.95
C GLN A 913 30.46 -14.46 3.97
N LEU A 914 31.64 -13.89 3.69
CA LEU A 914 32.26 -12.92 4.58
C LEU A 914 31.48 -11.61 4.63
N ILE A 915 30.99 -11.12 3.49
CA ILE A 915 30.11 -9.94 3.42
C ILE A 915 28.85 -10.20 4.25
N GLN A 916 28.18 -11.33 4.05
CA GLN A 916 26.95 -11.69 4.78
C GLN A 916 27.16 -11.67 6.30
N ARG A 917 28.30 -12.20 6.78
CA ARG A 917 28.67 -12.20 8.21
C ARG A 917 28.88 -10.79 8.79
N HIS A 918 29.39 -9.85 7.99
CA HIS A 918 29.77 -8.50 8.45
C HIS A 918 28.79 -7.40 8.03
N ASN A 919 27.72 -7.75 7.32
CA ASN A 919 26.80 -6.80 6.69
C ASN A 919 26.03 -5.92 7.69
N SER A 920 25.81 -6.40 8.92
CA SER A 920 25.19 -5.60 9.98
C SER A 920 26.09 -4.47 10.50
N ASN A 921 27.41 -4.58 10.27
CA ASN A 921 28.41 -3.74 10.91
C ASN A 921 28.98 -2.70 9.93
N ILE A 922 28.97 -3.00 8.64
CA ILE A 922 29.44 -2.10 7.59
C ILE A 922 28.62 -2.31 6.31
N LYS A 923 28.26 -1.21 5.66
CA LYS A 923 27.58 -1.24 4.37
C LYS A 923 28.57 -1.51 3.25
N TRP A 924 28.45 -2.68 2.62
CA TRP A 924 29.29 -3.11 1.50
C TRP A 924 28.83 -2.52 0.16
N ASP A 925 29.80 -2.25 -0.71
CA ASP A 925 29.58 -1.98 -2.13
C ASP A 925 30.67 -2.66 -2.95
N ARG A 926 30.53 -2.62 -4.28
CA ARG A 926 31.49 -3.25 -5.21
C ARG A 926 32.95 -2.84 -4.95
N GLU A 927 33.23 -1.57 -4.66
CA GLU A 927 34.62 -1.12 -4.52
C GLU A 927 35.20 -1.51 -3.16
N LEU A 928 34.42 -1.42 -2.08
CA LEU A 928 34.86 -1.90 -0.77
C LEU A 928 35.09 -3.42 -0.79
N THR A 929 34.24 -4.17 -1.50
CA THR A 929 34.44 -5.60 -1.76
C THR A 929 35.71 -5.86 -2.59
N ASN A 930 35.99 -5.04 -3.61
CA ASN A 930 37.24 -5.14 -4.37
C ASN A 930 38.48 -4.85 -3.50
N ASN A 931 38.40 -3.87 -2.61
CA ASN A 931 39.48 -3.57 -1.67
C ASN A 931 39.75 -4.74 -0.74
N LEU A 932 38.70 -5.42 -0.27
CA LEU A 932 38.82 -6.65 0.51
C LEU A 932 39.47 -7.78 -0.31
N LYS A 933 39.03 -8.01 -1.55
CA LYS A 933 39.62 -8.99 -2.49
C LYS A 933 41.11 -8.73 -2.77
N ARG A 934 41.52 -7.46 -2.79
CA ARG A 934 42.92 -7.02 -2.97
C ARG A 934 43.73 -7.05 -1.68
N MET A 935 43.14 -7.44 -0.55
CA MET A 935 43.75 -7.40 0.77
C MET A 935 44.26 -6.01 1.17
N LYS A 936 43.56 -4.95 0.74
CA LYS A 936 43.98 -3.56 0.98
C LYS A 936 43.85 -3.25 2.47
N LYS A 937 44.98 -2.97 3.13
CA LYS A 937 45.05 -2.50 4.52
C LYS A 937 44.84 -0.99 4.57
N THR A 938 44.22 -0.52 5.65
CA THR A 938 44.03 0.91 5.96
C THR A 938 44.00 1.11 7.47
N GLU A 939 44.13 2.35 7.94
CA GLU A 939 43.98 2.75 9.33
C GLU A 939 43.14 4.02 9.42
N PHE A 940 42.58 4.28 10.61
CA PHE A 940 41.83 5.50 10.82
C PHE A 940 42.80 6.68 10.94
N ASP A 941 42.63 7.69 10.09
CA ASP A 941 43.38 8.94 10.16
C ASP A 941 42.44 10.15 10.22
N LYS A 942 42.45 10.84 11.36
CA LYS A 942 41.62 12.02 11.60
C LYS A 942 41.87 13.15 10.58
N SER A 943 43.03 13.18 9.91
CA SER A 943 43.35 14.15 8.86
C SER A 943 42.36 14.11 7.68
N TYR A 944 41.74 12.96 7.42
CA TYR A 944 40.75 12.81 6.35
C TYR A 944 39.37 13.39 6.66
N ILE A 945 39.14 13.88 7.88
CA ILE A 945 37.89 14.57 8.23
C ILE A 945 37.94 16.01 7.73
N GLN A 946 37.05 16.34 6.81
CA GLN A 946 36.94 17.69 6.23
C GLN A 946 35.50 18.15 6.06
N LYS A 947 35.31 19.45 5.84
CA LYS A 947 34.00 20.04 5.49
C LYS A 947 33.60 19.59 4.08
N VAL A 948 32.41 19.03 3.94
CA VAL A 948 31.83 18.60 2.66
C VAL A 948 30.46 19.25 2.51
N LEU A 949 30.16 19.77 1.32
CA LEU A 949 28.80 20.20 1.00
C LEU A 949 27.95 18.99 0.62
N TYR A 950 27.11 18.56 1.56
CA TYR A 950 26.26 17.40 1.36
C TYR A 950 25.03 17.75 0.50
N ARG A 951 24.38 18.88 0.78
CA ARG A 951 23.24 19.42 0.01
C ARG A 951 23.45 20.93 -0.21
N PRO A 952 22.69 21.60 -1.09
CA PRO A 952 22.85 23.03 -1.33
C PRO A 952 22.75 23.80 -0.02
N PHE A 953 23.78 24.58 0.31
CA PHE A 953 23.87 25.37 1.55
C PHE A 953 23.81 24.56 2.85
N VAL A 954 24.07 23.25 2.79
CA VAL A 954 24.13 22.35 3.95
C VAL A 954 25.49 21.65 3.97
N ALA A 955 26.37 22.18 4.80
CA ALA A 955 27.67 21.59 5.08
C ALA A 955 27.58 20.55 6.21
N THR A 956 28.46 19.55 6.14
CA THR A 956 28.66 18.51 7.16
C THR A 956 30.14 18.19 7.27
N ASN A 957 30.55 17.47 8.32
CA ASN A 957 31.85 16.81 8.33
C ASN A 957 31.76 15.51 7.53
N GLY A 958 32.82 15.19 6.79
CA GLY A 958 32.95 13.97 6.01
C GLY A 958 34.32 13.33 6.13
N TYR A 959 34.37 12.01 6.34
CA TYR A 959 35.60 11.23 6.33
C TYR A 959 35.99 10.80 4.90
N ALA A 960 36.95 11.50 4.30
CA ALA A 960 37.27 11.41 2.88
C ALA A 960 38.37 10.40 2.51
N ASP A 961 38.52 9.31 3.27
CA ASP A 961 39.42 8.21 2.88
C ASP A 961 38.86 7.47 1.66
N TYR A 962 39.59 7.52 0.54
CA TYR A 962 39.21 6.86 -0.71
C TYR A 962 39.14 5.33 -0.63
N THR A 963 39.52 4.71 0.49
CA THR A 963 39.29 3.29 0.77
C THR A 963 37.81 2.97 1.01
N PHE A 964 37.07 3.89 1.62
CA PHE A 964 35.66 3.69 2.03
C PHE A 964 34.67 4.38 1.09
N VAL A 965 35.13 4.85 -0.06
CA VAL A 965 34.33 5.67 -0.97
C VAL A 965 34.08 4.88 -2.24
N GLN A 966 32.82 4.75 -2.62
CA GLN A 966 32.44 3.99 -3.80
C GLN A 966 33.06 4.54 -5.09
N MET A 967 32.98 5.86 -5.31
CA MET A 967 33.58 6.53 -6.47
C MET A 967 34.07 7.94 -6.11
N LYS A 968 35.38 8.17 -6.20
CA LYS A 968 36.00 9.50 -6.06
C LYS A 968 35.94 10.35 -7.35
N TYR A 969 35.68 9.71 -8.49
CA TYR A 969 35.71 10.33 -9.82
C TYR A 969 37.01 11.09 -10.12
N GLN A 970 36.97 12.42 -10.29
CA GLN A 970 38.16 13.25 -10.49
C GLN A 970 38.31 14.29 -9.35
N MET A 971 37.66 14.08 -8.21
CA MET A 971 37.70 15.04 -7.09
C MET A 971 39.12 15.27 -6.56
N ASP A 972 39.98 14.25 -6.64
CA ASP A 972 41.41 14.31 -6.33
C ASP A 972 42.25 15.16 -7.30
N ARG A 973 41.64 15.63 -8.39
CA ARG A 973 42.25 16.57 -9.35
C ARG A 973 41.59 17.95 -9.32
N ILE A 974 40.57 18.14 -8.48
CA ILE A 974 39.78 19.36 -8.40
C ILE A 974 39.96 20.01 -7.03
N PHE A 975 39.74 19.25 -5.96
CA PHE A 975 39.90 19.68 -4.57
C PHE A 975 41.05 18.90 -3.95
N VAL A 976 42.25 19.47 -4.06
CA VAL A 976 43.50 18.88 -3.56
C VAL A 976 43.83 19.47 -2.20
N GLU A 977 44.11 18.60 -1.23
CA GLU A 977 44.52 19.00 0.11
C GLU A 977 45.80 19.86 0.08
N GLY A 978 45.84 20.95 0.85
CA GLY A 978 46.99 21.85 0.92
C GLY A 978 47.13 22.87 -0.22
N THR A 979 46.23 22.89 -1.20
CA THR A 979 46.23 23.90 -2.28
C THR A 979 45.39 25.14 -1.94
N ILE A 980 45.72 26.29 -2.56
CA ILE A 980 44.89 27.50 -2.50
C ILE A 980 43.54 27.13 -3.16
N GLY A 981 42.42 27.33 -2.45
CA GLY A 981 41.10 26.78 -2.81
C GLY A 981 40.68 27.00 -4.27
N ASN A 982 39.89 26.07 -4.80
CA ASN A 982 39.41 26.04 -6.18
C ASN A 982 37.88 26.27 -6.22
N LEU A 983 37.36 26.81 -7.33
CA LEU A 983 35.93 27.00 -7.53
C LEU A 983 35.37 25.96 -8.51
N ALA A 984 34.16 25.47 -8.27
CA ALA A 984 33.46 24.60 -9.20
C ALA A 984 32.00 24.99 -9.36
N ILE A 985 31.55 25.07 -10.62
CA ILE A 985 30.14 25.20 -10.98
C ILE A 985 29.52 23.81 -10.94
N CYS A 986 28.52 23.63 -10.09
CA CYS A 986 27.82 22.37 -9.87
C CYS A 986 26.41 22.42 -10.46
N ILE A 987 26.13 21.54 -11.42
CA ILE A 987 24.83 21.38 -12.08
C ILE A 987 24.28 19.96 -11.89
N PRO A 988 22.97 19.72 -12.12
CA PRO A 988 22.42 18.39 -12.12
C PRO A 988 23.03 17.46 -13.16
N GLY A 989 23.07 16.19 -12.80
CA GLY A 989 23.42 15.14 -13.75
C GLY A 989 22.37 15.01 -14.86
N ILE A 990 22.82 14.52 -16.03
CA ILE A 990 21.93 14.18 -17.14
C ILE A 990 20.86 13.19 -16.66
N GLY A 991 19.60 13.49 -16.94
CA GLY A 991 18.43 12.72 -16.53
C GLY A 991 17.86 13.10 -15.17
N SER A 992 18.33 14.18 -14.56
CA SER A 992 17.73 14.77 -13.34
C SER A 992 16.23 14.97 -13.55
N LYS A 993 15.45 14.58 -12.53
CA LYS A 993 14.00 14.77 -12.53
C LYS A 993 13.56 16.05 -11.82
N LYS A 994 14.54 16.86 -11.37
CA LYS A 994 14.32 18.16 -10.75
C LYS A 994 14.57 19.29 -11.75
N PRO A 995 14.02 20.49 -11.50
CA PRO A 995 14.32 21.66 -12.32
C PRO A 995 15.83 21.92 -12.39
N PHE A 996 16.31 22.31 -13.58
CA PHE A 996 17.70 22.67 -13.78
C PHE A 996 18.08 23.85 -12.87
N SER A 997 19.24 23.74 -12.22
CA SER A 997 19.79 24.81 -11.37
C SER A 997 21.32 24.73 -11.37
N ALA A 998 22.00 25.83 -11.06
CA ALA A 998 23.45 25.85 -10.95
C ALA A 998 23.86 26.45 -9.61
N ILE A 999 24.83 25.85 -8.94
CA ILE A 999 25.35 26.35 -7.66
C ILE A 999 26.88 26.27 -7.66
N MET A 1000 27.57 27.30 -7.20
CA MET A 1000 29.03 27.29 -7.11
C MET A 1000 29.48 26.80 -5.73
N THR A 1001 30.60 26.10 -5.67
CA THR A 1001 31.25 25.69 -4.42
C THR A 1001 32.75 25.94 -4.46
N SER A 1002 33.33 26.25 -3.30
CA SER A 1002 34.77 26.29 -3.03
C SER A 1002 35.29 25.06 -2.27
N THR A 1003 34.41 24.12 -1.96
CA THR A 1003 34.70 22.89 -1.19
C THR A 1003 34.16 21.65 -1.91
N MET A 1004 34.67 20.49 -1.54
CA MET A 1004 34.28 19.23 -2.16
C MET A 1004 32.76 18.97 -2.02
N PRO A 1005 32.02 18.76 -3.13
CA PRO A 1005 30.61 18.45 -3.09
C PRO A 1005 30.34 16.93 -3.07
N ASP A 1006 29.32 16.52 -2.31
CA ASP A 1006 28.71 15.19 -2.44
C ASP A 1006 28.03 15.01 -3.81
N LEU A 1007 27.90 13.77 -4.28
CA LEU A 1007 27.17 13.46 -5.51
C LEU A 1007 25.72 13.97 -5.47
N GLY A 1008 25.08 13.93 -4.30
CA GLY A 1008 23.72 14.42 -4.08
C GLY A 1008 23.62 15.94 -3.89
N PHE A 1009 24.74 16.69 -3.89
CA PHE A 1009 24.77 18.14 -3.70
C PHE A 1009 23.79 18.86 -4.63
N ASN A 1010 23.83 18.56 -5.92
CA ASN A 1010 22.87 19.07 -6.91
C ASN A 1010 22.28 17.94 -7.78
N GLU A 1011 21.88 16.82 -7.18
CA GLU A 1011 21.33 15.62 -7.86
C GLU A 1011 22.24 14.99 -8.94
N ALA A 1012 22.98 13.94 -8.56
CA ALA A 1012 23.98 13.32 -9.44
C ALA A 1012 24.93 14.38 -10.05
N CYS A 1013 25.35 15.31 -9.18
CA CYS A 1013 25.98 16.57 -9.49
C CYS A 1013 27.18 16.43 -10.44
N GLN A 1014 27.21 17.22 -11.52
CA GLN A 1014 28.37 17.45 -12.37
C GLN A 1014 29.06 18.76 -11.96
N CYS A 1015 30.37 18.70 -11.78
CA CYS A 1015 31.22 19.77 -11.30
C CYS A 1015 32.18 20.21 -12.42
N PHE A 1016 32.12 21.49 -12.77
CA PHE A 1016 32.98 22.15 -13.75
C PHE A 1016 33.91 23.12 -13.01
N PRO A 1017 35.16 22.70 -12.73
CA PRO A 1017 36.07 23.49 -11.92
C PRO A 1017 36.78 24.56 -12.74
N GLN A 1018 37.16 25.66 -12.09
CA GLN A 1018 37.96 26.74 -12.67
C GLN A 1018 39.38 26.25 -12.96
N TYR A 1019 39.98 25.55 -12.00
CA TYR A 1019 41.32 24.96 -12.13
C TYR A 1019 41.28 23.43 -12.06
N ARG A 1020 42.31 22.79 -12.61
CA ARG A 1020 42.58 21.36 -12.42
C ARG A 1020 44.04 21.15 -12.03
N TYR A 1021 44.27 20.08 -11.28
CA TYR A 1021 45.59 19.70 -10.81
C TYR A 1021 46.06 18.42 -11.50
N GLN A 1022 47.34 18.39 -11.87
CA GLN A 1022 47.98 17.21 -12.44
C GLN A 1022 49.43 17.08 -11.98
N LYS A 1023 49.99 15.88 -12.08
CA LYS A 1023 51.42 15.67 -11.86
C LYS A 1023 52.23 16.31 -12.99
N PRO A 1024 53.38 16.95 -12.70
CA PRO A 1024 54.26 17.49 -13.74
C PRO A 1024 54.67 16.42 -14.76
N THR A 1025 54.64 16.76 -16.04
CA THR A 1025 54.99 15.83 -17.13
C THR A 1025 56.49 15.80 -17.46
N ASP A 1026 57.28 16.73 -16.92
CA ASP A 1026 58.68 16.95 -17.28
C ASP A 1026 59.63 16.30 -16.26
N THR A 1027 60.01 15.05 -16.50
CA THR A 1027 61.00 14.29 -15.69
C THR A 1027 62.46 14.62 -16.05
N SER A 1028 62.72 15.75 -16.71
CA SER A 1028 64.07 16.17 -17.12
C SER A 1028 64.89 16.86 -16.01
N LYS A 1029 64.32 17.08 -14.83
CA LYS A 1029 65.09 17.40 -13.62
C LYS A 1029 65.44 16.10 -12.90
N THR A 1030 66.70 15.70 -12.98
CA THR A 1030 67.32 14.63 -12.19
C THR A 1030 67.04 14.81 -10.70
N ALA A 1031 66.04 14.11 -10.17
CA ALA A 1031 65.94 13.78 -8.75
C ALA A 1031 66.61 12.41 -8.55
N GLY A 1032 67.52 12.32 -7.58
CA GLY A 1032 68.23 11.08 -7.27
C GLY A 1032 67.29 10.01 -6.72
N LEU A 1033 67.64 8.73 -6.91
CA LEU A 1033 66.90 7.54 -6.49
C LEU A 1033 66.62 7.42 -4.96
N PHE A 1034 66.92 8.46 -4.17
CA PHE A 1034 66.79 8.51 -2.71
C PHE A 1034 66.25 9.86 -2.18
N GLU A 1035 65.71 10.73 -3.03
CA GLU A 1035 64.98 11.92 -2.58
C GLU A 1035 63.49 11.69 -2.81
N GLU A 1036 62.74 11.41 -1.74
CA GLU A 1036 61.28 11.62 -1.73
C GLU A 1036 61.04 13.13 -1.83
N SER A 1037 60.99 13.65 -3.05
CA SER A 1037 60.46 14.99 -3.27
C SER A 1037 58.94 14.89 -3.26
N ASP A 1038 58.29 15.65 -2.37
CA ASP A 1038 56.89 16.05 -2.52
C ASP A 1038 56.71 16.63 -3.93
N GLU A 1039 56.22 15.84 -4.89
CA GLU A 1039 55.97 16.30 -6.25
C GLU A 1039 54.84 17.34 -6.20
N GLU A 1040 55.19 18.63 -6.21
CA GLU A 1040 54.22 19.73 -6.30
C GLU A 1040 53.33 19.54 -7.54
N LEU A 1041 52.02 19.41 -7.32
CA LEU A 1041 51.03 19.31 -8.39
C LEU A 1041 50.97 20.64 -9.16
N GLU A 1042 50.94 20.55 -10.49
CA GLU A 1042 50.79 21.69 -11.38
C GLU A 1042 49.31 22.13 -11.42
N CYS A 1043 49.04 23.40 -11.12
CA CYS A 1043 47.73 24.03 -11.25
C CYS A 1043 47.54 24.57 -12.67
N ILE A 1044 46.48 24.14 -13.35
CA ILE A 1044 46.20 24.47 -14.75
C ILE A 1044 44.79 25.02 -14.86
N ASP A 1045 44.64 26.11 -15.61
CA ASP A 1045 43.33 26.64 -15.98
C ASP A 1045 42.53 25.61 -16.78
N ASN A 1046 41.29 25.37 -16.37
CA ASN A 1046 40.47 24.33 -16.96
C ASN A 1046 39.60 24.82 -18.14
N ILE A 1047 39.56 26.13 -18.38
CA ILE A 1047 38.94 26.72 -19.58
C ILE A 1047 39.91 26.55 -20.75
N SER A 1048 39.41 25.98 -21.84
CA SER A 1048 40.23 25.71 -23.02
C SER A 1048 40.67 26.99 -23.71
N ASP A 1049 41.87 26.97 -24.29
CA ASP A 1049 42.37 28.10 -25.10
C ASP A 1049 41.53 28.32 -26.36
N THR A 1050 40.90 27.26 -26.88
CA THR A 1050 39.99 27.33 -28.02
C THR A 1050 38.69 28.05 -27.67
N ALA A 1051 38.10 27.79 -26.48
CA ALA A 1051 36.96 28.55 -26.01
C ALA A 1051 37.34 30.02 -25.79
N LEU A 1052 38.49 30.29 -25.15
CA LEU A 1052 38.98 31.66 -24.99
C LEU A 1052 39.08 32.41 -26.33
N GLN A 1053 39.62 31.75 -27.36
CA GLN A 1053 39.70 32.34 -28.70
C GLN A 1053 38.31 32.55 -29.32
N ALA A 1054 37.39 31.58 -29.21
CA ALA A 1054 36.04 31.70 -29.75
C ALA A 1054 35.25 32.87 -29.13
N PHE A 1055 35.36 33.06 -27.80
CA PHE A 1055 34.76 34.20 -27.10
C PHE A 1055 35.37 35.53 -27.55
N ARG A 1056 36.70 35.62 -27.69
CA ARG A 1056 37.38 36.83 -28.20
C ARG A 1056 37.02 37.15 -29.66
N ASP A 1057 36.85 36.13 -30.48
CA ASP A 1057 36.51 36.28 -31.90
C ASP A 1057 35.07 36.80 -32.09
N HIS A 1058 34.16 36.40 -31.21
CA HIS A 1058 32.77 36.85 -31.18
C HIS A 1058 32.65 38.25 -30.55
N TYR A 1059 33.17 38.43 -29.33
CA TYR A 1059 33.09 39.67 -28.54
C TYR A 1059 34.33 40.58 -28.72
N ARG A 1060 34.64 40.94 -29.97
CA ARG A 1060 35.91 41.61 -30.37
C ARG A 1060 36.24 42.93 -29.67
N PHE A 1061 35.28 43.52 -28.97
CA PHE A 1061 35.41 44.82 -28.30
C PHE A 1061 35.78 44.69 -26.80
N TYR A 1062 35.89 43.47 -26.28
CA TYR A 1062 36.21 43.20 -24.88
C TYR A 1062 37.58 42.54 -24.74
N ASP A 1063 38.32 42.89 -23.67
CA ASP A 1063 39.55 42.20 -23.29
C ASP A 1063 39.20 41.01 -22.39
N ILE A 1064 38.82 39.90 -23.03
CA ILE A 1064 38.28 38.71 -22.35
C ILE A 1064 39.42 37.82 -21.86
N ASN A 1065 39.38 37.45 -20.58
CA ASN A 1065 40.22 36.41 -19.98
C ASN A 1065 39.38 35.15 -19.63
N LYS A 1066 40.00 34.12 -19.04
CA LYS A 1066 39.32 32.86 -18.74
C LYS A 1066 38.38 32.97 -17.53
N ASP A 1067 38.71 33.76 -16.52
CA ASP A 1067 37.83 34.01 -15.38
C ASP A 1067 36.52 34.69 -15.82
N ASP A 1068 36.59 35.62 -16.78
CA ASP A 1068 35.40 36.23 -17.38
C ASP A 1068 34.47 35.17 -18.01
N ILE A 1069 35.03 34.15 -18.68
CA ILE A 1069 34.26 33.06 -19.27
C ILE A 1069 33.65 32.18 -18.18
N PHE A 1070 34.38 31.91 -17.09
CA PHE A 1070 33.86 31.15 -15.95
C PHE A 1070 32.62 31.82 -15.33
N ASP A 1071 32.72 33.12 -15.05
CA ASP A 1071 31.62 33.92 -14.49
C ASP A 1071 30.46 34.06 -15.50
N TYR A 1072 30.76 34.30 -16.77
CA TYR A 1072 29.75 34.35 -17.84
C TYR A 1072 28.93 33.05 -17.92
N VAL A 1073 29.58 31.89 -17.89
CA VAL A 1073 28.89 30.60 -17.86
C VAL A 1073 27.96 30.52 -16.66
N TYR A 1074 28.43 30.91 -15.48
CA TYR A 1074 27.60 30.87 -14.28
C TYR A 1074 26.38 31.81 -14.38
N GLY A 1075 26.55 33.01 -14.94
CA GLY A 1075 25.46 33.95 -15.21
C GLY A 1075 24.42 33.40 -16.19
N ILE A 1076 24.85 32.85 -17.33
CA ILE A 1076 23.94 32.26 -18.33
C ILE A 1076 23.16 31.08 -17.75
N LEU A 1077 23.83 30.22 -16.98
CA LEU A 1077 23.17 29.10 -16.30
C LEU A 1077 22.14 29.56 -15.27
N HIS A 1078 22.07 30.85 -14.92
CA HIS A 1078 21.04 31.47 -14.07
C HIS A 1078 19.94 32.20 -14.82
N ALA A 1079 20.08 32.44 -16.12
CA ALA A 1079 19.10 33.17 -16.91
C ALA A 1079 17.76 32.38 -16.97
N PRO A 1080 16.63 32.95 -16.51
CA PRO A 1080 15.34 32.27 -16.52
C PRO A 1080 14.94 31.80 -17.92
N ASN A 1081 15.06 32.67 -18.92
CA ASN A 1081 14.73 32.36 -20.31
C ASN A 1081 15.53 31.17 -20.87
N TYR A 1082 16.82 31.06 -20.53
CA TYR A 1082 17.65 29.92 -20.96
C TYR A 1082 17.17 28.62 -20.30
N ARG A 1083 16.87 28.65 -19.00
CA ARG A 1083 16.39 27.47 -18.26
C ARG A 1083 15.03 27.01 -18.72
N GLU A 1084 14.12 27.94 -19.00
CA GLU A 1084 12.75 27.65 -19.44
C GLU A 1084 12.72 27.16 -20.89
N GLN A 1085 13.38 27.88 -21.80
CA GLN A 1085 13.37 27.54 -23.24
C GLN A 1085 14.06 26.20 -23.53
N PHE A 1086 15.13 25.87 -22.80
CA PHE A 1086 15.95 24.68 -23.02
C PHE A 1086 15.84 23.65 -21.90
N ALA A 1087 14.74 23.66 -21.13
CA ALA A 1087 14.52 22.73 -20.01
C ALA A 1087 14.68 21.26 -20.43
N ASN A 1088 14.13 20.89 -21.60
CA ASN A 1088 14.22 19.54 -22.16
C ASN A 1088 15.68 19.17 -22.45
N ASP A 1089 16.41 20.02 -23.18
CA ASP A 1089 17.82 19.81 -23.50
C ASP A 1089 18.68 19.68 -22.24
N LEU A 1090 18.49 20.58 -21.27
CA LEU A 1090 19.22 20.61 -20.00
C LEU A 1090 18.97 19.36 -19.14
N SER A 1091 17.82 18.72 -19.31
CA SER A 1091 17.51 17.44 -18.64
C SER A 1091 18.14 16.23 -19.36
N LYS A 1092 18.41 16.31 -20.66
CA LYS A 1092 18.82 15.17 -21.51
C LYS A 1092 20.29 15.19 -21.92
N MET A 1093 20.98 16.32 -21.78
CA MET A 1093 22.40 16.47 -22.13
C MET A 1093 23.09 17.57 -21.32
N LEU A 1094 24.43 17.63 -21.41
CA LEU A 1094 25.18 18.72 -20.77
C LEU A 1094 24.83 20.08 -21.39
N PRO A 1095 24.85 21.17 -20.59
CA PRO A 1095 24.62 22.52 -21.06
C PRO A 1095 25.46 22.92 -22.28
N ARG A 1096 24.89 23.76 -23.13
CA ARG A 1096 25.60 24.45 -24.20
C ARG A 1096 25.33 25.92 -24.06
N ILE A 1097 26.39 26.71 -24.09
CA ILE A 1097 26.37 28.11 -23.69
C ILE A 1097 26.26 28.97 -24.95
N PRO A 1098 25.19 29.76 -25.11
CA PRO A 1098 25.08 30.71 -26.20
C PRO A 1098 26.04 31.89 -26.03
N PHE A 1099 26.25 32.63 -27.12
CA PHE A 1099 26.80 33.97 -27.06
C PHE A 1099 25.64 34.96 -26.95
N ALA A 1100 25.48 35.55 -25.76
CA ALA A 1100 24.42 36.49 -25.45
C ALA A 1100 24.85 37.93 -25.80
N PRO A 1101 23.93 38.79 -26.27
CA PRO A 1101 24.27 40.15 -26.69
C PRO A 1101 24.96 40.99 -25.60
N ASP A 1102 24.52 40.86 -24.34
CA ASP A 1102 25.07 41.62 -23.20
C ASP A 1102 26.02 40.78 -22.34
N PHE A 1103 27.20 40.52 -22.88
CA PHE A 1103 28.26 39.75 -22.22
C PHE A 1103 28.61 40.24 -20.80
N ASN A 1104 28.72 41.56 -20.62
CA ASN A 1104 29.12 42.17 -19.35
C ASN A 1104 28.08 41.97 -18.24
N ALA A 1105 26.79 42.06 -18.56
CA ALA A 1105 25.74 41.86 -17.58
C ALA A 1105 25.77 40.43 -17.01
N PHE A 1106 26.00 39.43 -17.87
CA PHE A 1106 26.10 38.03 -17.45
C PHE A 1106 27.37 37.73 -16.65
N ILE A 1107 28.53 38.32 -16.99
CA ILE A 1107 29.74 38.22 -16.15
C ILE A 1107 29.48 38.80 -14.76
N LYS A 1108 28.96 40.03 -14.72
CA LYS A 1108 28.72 40.72 -13.44
C LYS A 1108 27.79 39.91 -12.55
N ALA A 1109 26.68 39.43 -13.09
CA ALA A 1109 25.74 38.60 -12.35
C ALA A 1109 26.37 37.26 -11.92
N GLY A 1110 27.14 36.60 -12.79
CA GLY A 1110 27.86 35.38 -12.47
C GLY A 1110 28.85 35.56 -11.31
N SER A 1111 29.64 36.64 -11.35
CA SER A 1111 30.60 36.98 -10.31
C SER A 1111 29.92 37.29 -8.97
N GLU A 1112 28.86 38.11 -8.97
CA GLU A 1112 28.08 38.46 -7.78
C GLU A 1112 27.38 37.23 -7.17
N LEU A 1113 26.75 36.38 -7.99
CA LEU A 1113 26.14 35.12 -7.53
C LEU A 1113 27.18 34.14 -7.01
N GLY A 1114 28.32 34.01 -7.71
CA GLY A 1114 29.42 33.13 -7.31
C GLY A 1114 29.94 33.50 -5.93
N ALA A 1115 30.27 34.77 -5.72
CA ALA A 1115 30.72 35.30 -4.43
C ALA A 1115 29.70 35.07 -3.30
N LEU A 1116 28.41 35.31 -3.57
CA LEU A 1116 27.33 35.09 -2.61
C LEU A 1116 27.16 33.62 -2.23
N HIS A 1117 27.24 32.71 -3.21
CA HIS A 1117 27.00 31.28 -2.98
C HIS A 1117 28.17 30.57 -2.30
N ILE A 1118 29.42 31.00 -2.52
CA ILE A 1118 30.59 30.40 -1.85
C ILE A 1118 30.74 30.89 -0.40
N ASP A 1119 30.34 32.13 -0.10
CA ASP A 1119 30.41 32.74 1.23
C ASP A 1119 29.04 32.84 1.92
N TYR A 1120 28.14 31.89 1.63
CA TYR A 1120 26.80 31.87 2.20
C TYR A 1120 26.81 31.83 3.75
N ASP A 1121 27.84 31.21 4.34
CA ASP A 1121 28.04 31.14 5.79
C ASP A 1121 28.60 32.44 6.37
N GLY A 1122 29.25 33.30 5.57
CA GLY A 1122 29.90 34.55 6.01
C GLY A 1122 29.15 35.84 5.64
N CYS A 1123 28.14 35.75 4.77
CA CYS A 1123 27.40 36.88 4.22
C CYS A 1123 26.59 37.69 5.26
N GLU A 1124 25.98 38.78 4.78
CA GLU A 1124 25.10 39.64 5.55
C GLU A 1124 23.87 38.87 6.09
N GLN A 1125 23.31 39.36 7.20
CA GLN A 1125 22.12 38.76 7.81
C GLN A 1125 20.87 39.51 7.37
N TYR A 1126 19.85 38.77 6.90
CA TYR A 1126 18.54 39.36 6.69
C TYR A 1126 17.90 39.74 8.04
N PRO A 1127 17.24 40.91 8.16
CA PRO A 1127 16.72 41.43 9.44
C PRO A 1127 15.43 40.71 9.91
N LEU A 1128 15.53 39.41 10.19
CA LEU A 1128 14.43 38.59 10.73
C LEU A 1128 14.23 38.82 12.23
N LYS A 1129 12.99 38.66 12.70
CA LYS A 1129 12.61 38.81 14.11
C LYS A 1129 12.48 37.45 14.78
N VAL A 1130 13.03 37.32 15.99
CA VAL A 1130 12.96 36.10 16.81
C VAL A 1130 11.90 36.31 17.89
N GLU A 1131 10.99 35.34 18.04
CA GLU A 1131 9.91 35.36 19.02
C GLU A 1131 9.92 34.10 19.87
N PHE A 1132 9.48 34.22 21.12
CA PHE A 1132 9.45 33.14 22.11
C PHE A 1132 8.03 32.93 22.64
N PRO A 1133 7.13 32.30 21.85
CA PRO A 1133 5.69 32.31 22.11
C PRO A 1133 5.27 31.62 23.42
N ASN A 1134 6.09 30.69 23.92
CA ASN A 1134 5.79 29.87 25.09
C ASN A 1134 6.63 30.23 26.33
N ILE A 1135 7.27 31.41 26.34
CA ILE A 1135 8.12 31.87 27.45
C ILE A 1135 7.48 33.10 28.10
N SER A 1136 7.10 33.00 29.37
CA SER A 1136 6.42 34.08 30.11
C SER A 1136 7.26 35.35 30.27
N SER A 1137 8.58 35.21 30.31
CA SER A 1137 9.57 36.30 30.37
C SER A 1137 10.59 36.12 29.24
N PRO A 1138 10.25 36.48 28.00
CA PRO A 1138 11.13 36.25 26.86
C PRO A 1138 12.38 37.13 26.95
N PRO A 1139 13.55 36.64 26.48
CA PRO A 1139 14.77 37.45 26.42
C PRO A 1139 14.59 38.64 25.46
N THR A 1140 15.27 39.75 25.77
CA THR A 1140 15.13 40.99 24.98
C THR A 1140 16.00 40.97 23.72
N ASN A 1141 17.17 40.32 23.80
CA ASN A 1141 18.08 40.11 22.66
C ASN A 1141 18.43 38.62 22.53
N LEU A 1142 18.91 38.21 21.36
CA LEU A 1142 19.35 36.83 21.10
C LEU A 1142 20.50 36.41 22.03
N GLU A 1143 21.42 37.31 22.35
CA GLU A 1143 22.58 37.07 23.22
C GLU A 1143 22.19 36.79 24.68
N ASP A 1144 21.02 37.29 25.12
CA ASP A 1144 20.49 37.10 26.47
C ASP A 1144 19.67 35.80 26.60
N ALA A 1145 19.37 35.13 25.48
CA ALA A 1145 18.56 33.93 25.45
C ALA A 1145 19.36 32.69 25.90
N ASP A 1146 18.73 31.80 26.67
CA ASP A 1146 19.30 30.50 27.03
C ASP A 1146 19.52 29.67 25.74
N PRO A 1147 20.77 29.25 25.43
CA PRO A 1147 21.06 28.46 24.23
C PRO A 1147 20.23 27.17 24.12
N ASN A 1148 19.82 26.56 25.23
CA ASN A 1148 19.04 25.33 25.22
C ASN A 1148 17.65 25.51 24.57
N LEU A 1149 17.15 26.74 24.47
CA LEU A 1149 15.89 27.03 23.80
C LEU A 1149 15.95 26.79 22.29
N PHE A 1150 17.14 26.79 21.68
CA PHE A 1150 17.34 26.70 20.24
C PHE A 1150 17.69 25.30 19.76
N LEU A 1151 17.84 24.34 20.69
CA LEU A 1151 18.17 22.96 20.34
C LEU A 1151 17.11 22.35 19.41
N LEU A 1152 17.61 21.74 18.35
CA LEU A 1152 16.83 20.99 17.38
C LEU A 1152 16.44 19.63 17.97
N THR A 1153 15.31 19.10 17.52
CA THR A 1153 14.76 17.83 17.99
C THR A 1153 14.66 16.83 16.85
N ASN A 1154 14.05 15.67 17.10
CA ASN A 1154 13.71 14.70 16.05
C ASN A 1154 12.54 15.14 15.16
N LYS A 1155 11.94 16.31 15.41
CA LYS A 1155 10.96 16.95 14.53
C LYS A 1155 11.64 18.05 13.73
N ALA A 1156 11.45 18.01 12.41
CA ALA A 1156 11.90 19.07 11.53
C ALA A 1156 11.20 20.40 11.87
N MET A 1157 11.92 21.51 11.59
CA MET A 1157 11.35 22.86 11.62
C MET A 1157 10.16 22.94 10.65
N LYS A 1158 9.21 23.84 10.90
CA LYS A 1158 8.03 23.96 10.03
C LYS A 1158 7.52 25.38 9.93
N PHE A 1159 7.03 25.74 8.74
CA PHE A 1159 6.22 26.94 8.59
C PHE A 1159 4.88 26.75 9.31
N ILE A 1160 4.44 27.78 10.04
CA ILE A 1160 3.17 27.74 10.78
C ILE A 1160 2.03 28.41 10.02
N ASP A 1161 2.35 29.19 9.00
CA ASP A 1161 1.43 29.90 8.13
C ASP A 1161 1.61 29.48 6.66
N VAL A 1162 0.53 29.62 5.88
CA VAL A 1162 0.49 29.23 4.45
C VAL A 1162 1.43 30.09 3.61
N GLN A 1163 1.61 31.36 4.01
CA GLN A 1163 2.49 32.32 3.35
C GLN A 1163 3.98 32.06 3.62
N LYS A 1164 4.32 31.08 4.47
CA LYS A 1164 5.69 30.74 4.88
C LYS A 1164 6.48 31.95 5.43
N SER A 1165 5.79 32.86 6.11
CA SER A 1165 6.35 34.07 6.72
C SER A 1165 6.92 33.83 8.12
N THR A 1166 6.51 32.74 8.78
CA THR A 1166 6.94 32.35 10.13
C THR A 1166 7.39 30.90 10.18
N LEU A 1167 8.64 30.69 10.58
CA LEU A 1167 9.27 29.38 10.78
C LEU A 1167 9.35 29.07 12.28
N ALA A 1168 8.71 27.98 12.71
CA ALA A 1168 8.92 27.42 14.03
C ALA A 1168 10.16 26.52 14.01
N ILE A 1169 11.20 26.91 14.78
CA ILE A 1169 12.39 26.07 14.98
C ILE A 1169 12.02 24.88 15.86
N ASN A 1170 11.35 25.17 16.97
CA ASN A 1170 10.82 24.21 17.92
C ASN A 1170 9.65 24.85 18.69
N ASN A 1171 9.21 24.26 19.79
CA ASN A 1171 8.11 24.81 20.59
C ASN A 1171 8.46 26.14 21.30
N ASN A 1172 9.73 26.51 21.41
CA ASN A 1172 10.18 27.65 22.19
C ASN A 1172 10.53 28.87 21.33
N VAL A 1173 10.99 28.66 20.10
CA VAL A 1173 11.58 29.71 19.25
C VAL A 1173 10.93 29.73 17.86
N HIS A 1174 10.40 30.89 17.48
CA HIS A 1174 9.88 31.18 16.15
C HIS A 1174 10.71 32.29 15.48
N ILE A 1175 10.97 32.16 14.17
CA ILE A 1175 11.54 33.21 13.33
C ILE A 1175 10.43 33.76 12.43
N THR A 1176 10.19 35.06 12.50
CA THR A 1176 9.12 35.78 11.80
C THR A 1176 9.69 36.81 10.81
N ASN A 1177 8.80 37.37 9.98
CA ASN A 1177 9.11 38.33 8.91
C ASN A 1177 10.01 37.76 7.80
N ILE A 1178 9.86 36.47 7.48
CA ILE A 1178 10.52 35.87 6.32
C ILE A 1178 9.83 36.41 5.06
N PRO A 1179 10.55 37.06 4.12
CA PRO A 1179 9.96 37.65 2.92
C PRO A 1179 9.58 36.56 1.91
N GLU A 1180 8.59 36.83 1.06
CA GLU A 1180 8.16 35.92 0.00
C GLU A 1180 9.30 35.58 -0.98
N ASP A 1181 10.15 36.56 -1.30
CA ASP A 1181 11.32 36.38 -2.18
C ASP A 1181 12.31 35.31 -1.67
N ALA A 1182 12.34 35.02 -0.37
CA ALA A 1182 13.22 33.99 0.19
C ALA A 1182 12.91 32.57 -0.34
N HIS A 1183 11.72 32.37 -0.91
CA HIS A 1183 11.25 31.10 -1.45
C HIS A 1183 11.37 31.01 -2.99
N ARG A 1184 11.72 32.10 -3.68
CA ARG A 1184 11.77 32.16 -5.16
C ARG A 1184 13.04 31.56 -5.75
N TYR A 1185 14.17 31.73 -5.09
CA TYR A 1185 15.42 31.13 -5.54
C TYR A 1185 15.43 29.63 -5.23
N ILE A 1186 15.36 28.80 -6.27
CA ILE A 1186 15.29 27.34 -6.16
C ILE A 1186 16.58 26.71 -6.69
N VAL A 1187 17.17 25.83 -5.87
CA VAL A 1187 18.30 24.96 -6.25
C VAL A 1187 17.96 23.52 -5.91
N ASN A 1188 18.19 22.59 -6.84
CA ASN A 1188 17.91 21.17 -6.62
C ASN A 1188 16.46 20.92 -6.13
N GLY A 1189 15.50 21.72 -6.63
CA GLY A 1189 14.06 21.61 -6.37
C GLY A 1189 13.54 22.20 -5.05
N ARG A 1190 14.36 22.91 -4.25
CA ARG A 1190 13.95 23.60 -3.02
C ARG A 1190 14.65 24.94 -2.87
N SER A 1191 14.07 25.84 -2.06
CA SER A 1191 14.77 27.05 -1.64
C SER A 1191 15.92 26.72 -0.67
N PRO A 1192 16.93 27.60 -0.54
CA PRO A 1192 17.99 27.46 0.48
C PRO A 1192 17.44 27.22 1.90
N LEU A 1193 16.40 27.95 2.29
CA LEU A 1193 15.78 27.80 3.61
C LEU A 1193 15.09 26.43 3.77
N GLU A 1194 14.40 25.95 2.74
CA GLU A 1194 13.77 24.63 2.76
C GLU A 1194 14.79 23.48 2.77
N TRP A 1195 15.98 23.66 2.19
CA TRP A 1195 17.10 22.72 2.35
C TRP A 1195 17.59 22.65 3.79
N PHE A 1196 17.69 23.82 4.42
CA PHE A 1196 18.04 23.92 5.83
C PHE A 1196 17.00 23.18 6.70
N ILE A 1197 15.71 23.39 6.46
CA ILE A 1197 14.61 22.69 7.13
C ILE A 1197 14.66 21.16 6.90
N ASP A 1198 14.98 20.72 5.67
CA ASP A 1198 15.08 19.30 5.30
C ASP A 1198 16.23 18.55 5.98
N ARG A 1199 17.24 19.26 6.49
CA ARG A 1199 18.48 18.65 6.97
C ARG A 1199 18.81 18.94 8.43
N TYR A 1200 18.42 20.09 8.96
CA TYR A 1200 18.69 20.48 10.34
C TYR A 1200 17.60 19.97 11.29
N TYR A 1201 17.58 18.65 11.49
CA TYR A 1201 16.87 17.99 12.60
C TYR A 1201 17.57 16.67 12.97
N ILE A 1202 17.32 16.16 14.18
CA ILE A 1202 17.93 14.91 14.64
C ILE A 1202 17.33 13.74 13.86
N LYS A 1203 18.18 13.00 13.15
CA LYS A 1203 17.77 11.84 12.36
C LYS A 1203 18.62 10.63 12.72
N THR A 1204 17.96 9.49 12.92
CA THR A 1204 18.62 8.20 13.07
C THR A 1204 18.45 7.40 11.79
N ASP A 1205 19.55 6.91 11.23
CA ASP A 1205 19.51 5.95 10.12
C ASP A 1205 18.99 4.60 10.65
N LYS A 1206 17.98 4.03 9.99
CA LYS A 1206 17.28 2.85 10.51
C LYS A 1206 18.13 1.59 10.46
N ASP A 1207 18.99 1.48 9.45
CA ASP A 1207 19.74 0.25 9.18
C ASP A 1207 20.99 0.20 10.05
N SER A 1208 21.73 1.31 10.14
CA SER A 1208 22.96 1.39 10.94
C SER A 1208 22.71 1.78 12.41
N GLY A 1209 21.58 2.40 12.73
CA GLY A 1209 21.31 3.01 14.04
C GLY A 1209 22.11 4.29 14.32
N ILE A 1210 22.90 4.79 13.37
CA ILE A 1210 23.74 5.99 13.54
C ILE A 1210 22.85 7.23 13.64
N VAL A 1211 23.10 8.05 14.66
CA VAL A 1211 22.43 9.32 14.87
C VAL A 1211 23.24 10.44 14.20
N ASN A 1212 22.56 11.20 13.35
CA ASN A 1212 23.06 12.47 12.83
C ASN A 1212 22.36 13.61 13.56
N ASP A 1213 23.10 14.31 14.43
CA ASP A 1213 22.60 15.38 15.28
C ASP A 1213 23.18 16.74 14.85
N PRO A 1214 22.38 17.61 14.19
CA PRO A 1214 22.82 18.94 13.77
C PRO A 1214 23.17 19.89 14.91
N ASN A 1215 22.76 19.59 16.15
CA ASN A 1215 23.17 20.41 17.30
C ASN A 1215 24.69 20.35 17.53
N GLY A 1216 25.37 19.30 17.04
CA GLY A 1216 26.83 19.20 17.08
C GLY A 1216 27.57 20.06 16.05
N TRP A 1217 26.85 20.73 15.13
CA TRP A 1217 27.45 21.59 14.11
C TRP A 1217 27.82 22.97 14.65
N PHE A 1218 26.99 23.54 15.53
CA PHE A 1218 27.19 24.86 16.10
C PHE A 1218 27.76 24.73 17.52
N ALA A 1219 28.82 25.48 17.81
CA ALA A 1219 29.34 25.56 19.18
C ALA A 1219 28.33 26.21 20.14
N ASP A 1220 27.58 27.20 19.64
CA ASP A 1220 26.44 27.81 20.32
C ASP A 1220 25.15 27.54 19.53
N PRO A 1221 24.15 26.84 20.09
CA PRO A 1221 22.87 26.59 19.43
C PRO A 1221 22.16 27.83 18.88
N ARG A 1222 22.44 29.03 19.41
CA ARG A 1222 21.88 30.30 18.94
C ARG A 1222 22.37 30.69 17.55
N ASP A 1223 23.54 30.20 17.13
CA ASP A 1223 24.10 30.45 15.81
C ASP A 1223 23.24 29.87 14.68
N LEU A 1224 22.35 28.91 15.01
CA LEU A 1224 21.31 28.44 14.11
C LEU A 1224 20.46 29.60 13.55
N VAL A 1225 20.11 30.58 14.39
CA VAL A 1225 19.33 31.76 13.97
C VAL A 1225 20.15 32.62 13.02
N THR A 1226 21.44 32.82 13.32
CA THR A 1226 22.37 33.56 12.46
C THR A 1226 22.48 32.89 11.09
N ALA A 1227 22.62 31.56 11.06
CA ALA A 1227 22.65 30.79 9.83
C ALA A 1227 21.35 30.96 9.03
N ILE A 1228 20.17 30.85 9.68
CA ILE A 1228 18.88 31.05 9.00
C ILE A 1228 18.77 32.46 8.40
N LYS A 1229 19.20 33.50 9.12
CA LYS A 1229 19.19 34.89 8.61
C LYS A 1229 20.09 35.07 7.38
N ARG A 1230 21.25 34.42 7.35
CA ARG A 1230 22.17 34.42 6.20
C ARG A 1230 21.59 33.66 5.02
N ILE A 1231 21.01 32.50 5.25
CA ILE A 1231 20.36 31.71 4.20
C ILE A 1231 19.19 32.47 3.56
N VAL A 1232 18.39 33.18 4.36
CA VAL A 1232 17.33 34.06 3.82
C VAL A 1232 17.91 35.22 3.02
N TYR A 1233 19.01 35.83 3.48
CA TYR A 1233 19.70 36.88 2.72
C TYR A 1233 20.18 36.37 1.36
N VAL A 1234 20.85 35.22 1.34
CA VAL A 1234 21.31 34.56 0.10
C VAL A 1234 20.14 34.31 -0.84
N SER A 1235 19.02 33.74 -0.36
CA SER A 1235 17.86 33.53 -1.22
C SER A 1235 17.34 34.80 -1.88
N VAL A 1236 17.15 35.87 -1.08
CA VAL A 1236 16.57 37.14 -1.55
C VAL A 1236 17.52 37.82 -2.54
N GLU A 1237 18.81 37.85 -2.21
CA GLU A 1237 19.80 38.53 -3.03
C GLU A 1237 20.08 37.77 -4.34
N SER A 1238 20.12 36.43 -4.30
CA SER A 1238 20.19 35.62 -5.52
C SER A 1238 18.98 35.86 -6.42
N ALA A 1239 17.77 35.91 -5.87
CA ALA A 1239 16.57 36.24 -6.64
C ALA A 1239 16.66 37.65 -7.26
N ARG A 1240 17.12 38.64 -6.49
CA ARG A 1240 17.33 40.02 -6.96
C ARG A 1240 18.33 40.09 -8.12
N ILE A 1241 19.45 39.37 -8.04
CA ILE A 1241 20.46 39.37 -9.12
C ILE A 1241 19.87 38.71 -10.38
N ILE A 1242 19.18 37.58 -10.24
CA ILE A 1242 18.54 36.86 -11.34
C ILE A 1242 17.47 37.72 -12.03
N ASP A 1243 16.64 38.43 -11.27
CA ASP A 1243 15.60 39.32 -11.82
C ASP A 1243 16.17 40.49 -12.65
N ASN A 1244 17.45 40.83 -12.46
CA ASN A 1244 18.14 41.89 -13.20
C ASN A 1244 18.94 41.36 -14.40
N LEU A 1245 18.92 40.06 -14.68
CA LEU A 1245 19.56 39.49 -15.87
C LEU A 1245 18.85 39.95 -17.15
N PRO A 1246 19.60 40.19 -18.25
CA PRO A 1246 18.99 40.46 -19.56
C PRO A 1246 18.10 39.31 -20.02
N ALA A 1247 16.98 39.65 -20.67
CA ALA A 1247 16.07 38.66 -21.24
C ALA A 1247 16.62 38.00 -22.52
N GLU A 1248 17.39 38.74 -23.32
CA GLU A 1248 17.98 38.23 -24.56
C GLU A 1248 19.24 37.42 -24.28
N ILE A 1249 19.24 36.15 -24.70
CA ILE A 1249 20.33 35.18 -24.49
C ILE A 1249 21.03 34.74 -25.79
N THR A 1250 20.55 35.24 -26.93
CA THR A 1250 21.09 34.99 -28.28
C THR A 1250 20.96 36.27 -29.10
N ASP A 1251 21.87 36.46 -30.05
CA ASP A 1251 21.82 37.54 -31.06
C ASP A 1251 20.60 37.50 -31.99
#